data_AF-A0A2C5ZLH0-F1
#
_entry.id   AF-A0A2C5ZLH0-F1
#
_cell.length_a   1.000
_cell.length_b   1.000
_cell.length_c   1.000
_cell.angle_alpha   90.00
_cell.angle_beta   90.00
_cell.angle_gamma   90.00
#
_symmetry.space_group_name_H-M   'P 1'
#
loop_
_entity.id
_entity.type
_entity.pdbx_description
1 polymer ?
#
loop_
_entity_poly.entity_id
_entity_poly.type
_entity_poly.pdbx_seq_one_letter_code
_entity_poly.pdbx_strand_id
1 'polypeptide(L)'
;MEDLEAGRTCFATENYHDALKHFTRTMQDCRCNTKRRRLRCSCKNFYEAIEKDHISILEASLRPCKCIAGGFEKCDDLLHIKALDYRSATFEALDQMDRAEADAIWILELAPSLPHGYLRLGKIARLRKKNWLAGKIYGNGVEATKELSPNKPPEVQELKRKLARIQLRFMTRRDPIVFPLEVFYIIMGNLPITDLVKCLAVSRAWRQSLVKDHGCHLWRELDFRTPPAQPLSVQDINTLVARSGYALKTIVIKDSLLFKLTEAKLNALLRHNKWLEYLHVCLAYTEAQRLPYEPGMYSRLRFLCLDSFRDDSVILRRPNPVTENHLLARTFVTRIASVLEHFVLRGATPPSWCSRIDLPEFPNLKSFRLHRQNEPPHTVPFMEFPIFYLAQKTPRLEQLMLANLDLDYRSIQEDLPDWPHMWPNLKVFVCHRDRANSLQQTRRTFMSVALVNTINWGNNMRCLDLDLLHGNPDHAGEQPAICIIDDLIRRHIVTRDKAPLPPGTNFANLRSLKMSNFSLEPRLMQRVLSDTVARRNLHSLDFVFPLENNMDQRGRKCIEYLVKYDWIRGLDSMRHMGFKRFVFPEVSLREEDAPLSGFLASFPNLESVYLDSEFLTEDEFVSLITRVMRETRIKTIYQLRVHGARMDHLKMLSRSYGVKLCWDNKPRVWPQTMED
;
A
#
# COMPACT_ATOMS: atom_id res chain seq x y z
N MET A 1 -42.70 40.46 26.78
CA MET A 1 -41.93 40.25 25.53
C MET A 1 -41.11 41.50 25.22
N GLU A 2 -41.75 42.68 25.24
CA GLU A 2 -41.12 44.00 25.09
C GLU A 2 -39.88 44.21 25.99
N ASP A 3 -39.97 43.90 27.28
CA ASP A 3 -38.82 44.04 28.20
C ASP A 3 -37.64 43.10 27.85
N LEU A 4 -37.89 41.92 27.29
CA LEU A 4 -36.81 41.00 26.89
C LEU A 4 -36.06 41.53 25.67
N GLU A 5 -36.77 42.15 24.74
CA GLU A 5 -36.19 42.75 23.53
C GLU A 5 -35.45 44.05 23.83
N ALA A 6 -36.00 44.89 24.72
CA ALA A 6 -35.32 46.05 25.27
C ALA A 6 -34.01 45.65 25.97
N GLY A 7 -34.06 44.61 26.82
CA GLY A 7 -32.88 44.07 27.49
C GLY A 7 -31.82 43.54 26.51
N ARG A 8 -32.22 42.85 25.43
CA ARG A 8 -31.30 42.39 24.38
C ARG A 8 -30.64 43.55 23.64
N THR A 9 -31.39 44.63 23.38
CA THR A 9 -30.86 45.83 22.73
C THR A 9 -29.82 46.50 23.62
N CYS A 10 -30.12 46.69 24.91
CA CYS A 10 -29.15 47.22 25.88
C CYS A 10 -27.91 46.34 26.03
N PHE A 11 -28.08 45.00 26.00
CA PHE A 11 -26.97 44.06 26.04
C PHE A 11 -26.07 44.18 24.79
N ALA A 12 -26.67 44.37 23.61
CA ALA A 12 -25.94 44.55 22.35
C ALA A 12 -25.19 45.89 22.29
N THR A 13 -25.71 46.93 22.93
CA THR A 13 -25.05 48.25 23.05
C THR A 13 -24.11 48.36 24.27
N GLU A 14 -23.75 47.23 24.88
CA GLU A 14 -22.87 47.13 26.07
C GLU A 14 -23.35 47.90 27.31
N ASN A 15 -24.62 48.32 27.36
CA ASN A 15 -25.23 48.93 28.54
C ASN A 15 -25.77 47.84 29.48
N TYR A 16 -24.82 47.16 30.15
CA TYR A 16 -25.11 46.00 30.98
C TYR A 16 -25.98 46.31 32.21
N HIS A 17 -25.86 47.50 32.80
CA HIS A 17 -26.67 47.87 33.97
C HIS A 17 -28.15 47.99 33.65
N ASP A 18 -28.51 48.58 32.52
CA ASP A 18 -29.91 48.69 32.10
C ASP A 18 -30.43 47.36 31.54
N ALA A 19 -29.58 46.58 30.86
CA ALA A 19 -29.92 45.21 30.45
C ALA A 19 -30.31 44.33 31.65
N LEU A 20 -29.59 44.41 32.77
CA LEU A 20 -29.92 43.69 34.01
C LEU A 20 -31.30 44.05 34.56
N LYS A 21 -31.70 45.34 34.49
CA LYS A 21 -33.04 45.79 34.94
C LYS A 21 -34.13 45.16 34.09
N HIS A 22 -33.99 45.22 32.76
CA HIS A 22 -34.95 44.68 31.81
C HIS A 22 -35.08 43.14 31.91
N PHE A 23 -33.97 42.42 32.03
CA PHE A 23 -34.01 40.97 32.25
C PHE A 23 -34.64 40.61 33.61
N THR A 24 -34.37 41.40 34.66
CA THR A 24 -34.97 41.16 35.98
C THR A 24 -36.48 41.42 35.99
N ARG A 25 -36.96 42.46 35.30
CA ARG A 25 -38.41 42.73 35.12
C ARG A 25 -39.10 41.58 34.39
N THR A 26 -38.52 41.16 33.25
CA THR A 26 -39.03 40.01 32.47
C THR A 26 -39.19 38.74 33.32
N MET A 27 -38.28 38.50 34.27
CA MET A 27 -38.39 37.37 35.18
C MET A 27 -39.48 37.55 36.25
N GLN A 28 -39.65 38.77 36.78
CA GLN A 28 -40.66 39.08 37.79
C GLN A 28 -42.09 38.94 37.24
N ASP A 29 -42.26 39.21 35.94
CA ASP A 29 -43.55 39.08 35.25
C ASP A 29 -43.96 37.62 34.99
N CYS A 30 -43.03 36.68 35.13
CA CYS A 30 -43.35 35.26 34.95
C CYS A 30 -44.33 34.77 36.03
N ARG A 31 -45.31 33.96 35.62
CA ARG A 31 -46.35 33.42 36.52
C ARG A 31 -45.79 32.62 37.70
N CYS A 32 -44.57 32.11 37.60
CA CYS A 32 -43.92 31.41 38.70
C CYS A 32 -43.48 32.34 39.85
N ASN A 33 -43.47 33.66 39.66
CA ASN A 33 -43.04 34.67 40.64
C ASN A 33 -44.19 35.55 41.18
N THR A 34 -45.38 35.51 40.58
CA THR A 34 -46.49 36.43 40.90
C THR A 34 -47.16 36.19 42.25
N LYS A 35 -47.09 34.96 42.79
CA LYS A 35 -47.71 34.64 44.09
C LYS A 35 -46.77 34.84 45.28
N ARG A 36 -45.48 34.54 45.14
CA ARG A 36 -44.40 34.75 46.14
C ARG A 36 -43.05 34.80 45.41
N ARG A 37 -42.11 35.64 45.89
CA ARG A 37 -40.74 35.68 45.35
C ARG A 37 -40.05 34.33 45.55
N ARG A 38 -39.67 33.67 44.46
CA ARG A 38 -38.98 32.37 44.52
C ARG A 38 -37.54 32.55 45.01
N LEU A 39 -37.21 31.89 46.10
CA LEU A 39 -35.84 31.84 46.65
C LEU A 39 -35.04 30.74 45.94
N ARG A 40 -33.72 30.92 45.86
CA ARG A 40 -32.78 29.90 45.33
C ARG A 40 -32.54 28.83 46.38
N CYS A 41 -32.39 27.58 45.95
CA CYS A 41 -31.99 26.51 46.86
C CYS A 41 -30.48 26.57 47.10
N SER A 42 -30.04 26.52 48.35
CA SER A 42 -28.62 26.37 48.71
C SER A 42 -28.22 24.91 48.99
N CYS A 43 -29.18 23.99 49.03
CA CYS A 43 -28.96 22.59 49.39
C CYS A 43 -28.54 21.71 48.20
N LYS A 44 -28.70 22.19 46.96
CA LYS A 44 -28.37 21.44 45.75
C LYS A 44 -26.98 21.82 45.27
N ASN A 45 -26.00 20.93 45.50
CA ASN A 45 -24.66 21.07 44.96
C ASN A 45 -24.46 20.14 43.75
N PHE A 46 -24.63 20.70 42.55
CA PHE A 46 -24.46 19.92 41.31
C PHE A 46 -23.00 19.51 41.05
N TYR A 47 -22.02 20.22 41.61
CA TYR A 47 -20.61 19.87 41.45
C TYR A 47 -20.24 18.61 42.22
N GLU A 48 -20.69 18.51 43.47
CA GLU A 48 -20.47 17.33 44.30
C GLU A 48 -21.17 16.09 43.70
N ALA A 49 -22.35 16.27 43.10
CA ALA A 49 -23.05 15.19 42.38
C ALA A 49 -22.24 14.65 41.20
N ILE A 50 -21.54 15.51 40.46
CA ILE A 50 -20.70 15.13 39.32
C ILE A 50 -19.38 14.49 39.78
N GLU A 51 -18.76 15.01 40.84
CA GLU A 51 -17.47 14.51 41.33
C GLU A 51 -17.56 13.11 41.94
N LYS A 52 -18.68 12.79 42.60
CA LYS A 52 -18.90 11.47 43.20
C LYS A 52 -19.50 10.44 42.23
N ASP A 53 -19.79 10.83 40.98
CA ASP A 53 -20.37 9.98 39.90
C ASP A 53 -21.60 9.14 40.34
N HIS A 54 -22.32 9.55 41.40
CA HIS A 54 -23.41 8.76 41.97
C HIS A 54 -24.79 9.10 41.37
N ILE A 55 -25.01 10.33 40.90
CA ILE A 55 -26.35 10.86 40.56
C ILE A 55 -26.24 11.87 39.41
N SER A 56 -27.13 11.79 38.41
CA SER A 56 -27.17 12.75 37.31
C SER A 56 -27.63 14.14 37.76
N ILE A 57 -27.26 15.20 37.03
CA ILE A 57 -27.70 16.58 37.34
C ILE A 57 -29.24 16.67 37.29
N LEU A 58 -29.87 15.93 36.38
CA LEU A 58 -31.33 15.85 36.25
C LEU A 58 -31.94 15.25 37.52
N GLU A 59 -31.46 14.09 37.96
CA GLU A 59 -31.92 13.46 39.21
C GLU A 59 -31.69 14.34 40.43
N ALA A 60 -30.52 14.97 40.55
CA ALA A 60 -30.22 15.90 41.63
C ALA A 60 -31.17 17.12 41.62
N SER A 61 -31.55 17.60 40.43
CA SER A 61 -32.48 18.72 40.26
C SER A 61 -33.93 18.37 40.58
N LEU A 62 -34.33 17.11 40.37
CA LEU A 62 -35.67 16.60 40.66
C LEU A 62 -35.86 16.18 42.13
N ARG A 63 -34.78 15.92 42.88
CA ARG A 63 -34.88 15.58 44.31
C ARG A 63 -35.63 16.65 45.11
N PRO A 64 -36.63 16.26 45.92
CA PRO A 64 -37.33 17.19 46.80
C PRO A 64 -36.37 17.68 47.89
N CYS A 65 -36.46 18.97 48.20
CA CYS A 65 -35.64 19.61 49.24
C CYS A 65 -36.57 20.20 50.30
N LYS A 66 -36.20 20.10 51.59
CA LYS A 66 -36.98 20.66 52.71
C LYS A 66 -36.73 22.16 52.95
N CYS A 67 -35.88 22.81 52.15
CA CYS A 67 -35.64 24.24 52.26
C CYS A 67 -36.82 25.08 51.75
N ILE A 68 -36.80 26.39 52.05
CA ILE A 68 -37.83 27.35 51.64
C ILE A 68 -38.03 27.37 50.12
N ALA A 69 -36.99 27.03 49.34
CA ALA A 69 -37.03 26.95 47.87
C ALA A 69 -37.60 25.62 47.32
N GLY A 70 -37.83 24.61 48.15
CA GLY A 70 -38.24 23.27 47.72
C GLY A 70 -39.72 23.09 47.39
N GLY A 71 -40.59 24.00 47.84
CA GLY A 71 -42.04 23.93 47.61
C GLY A 71 -42.53 24.54 46.29
N PHE A 72 -41.63 24.94 45.39
CA PHE A 72 -42.00 25.58 44.14
C PHE A 72 -41.99 24.60 42.96
N GLU A 73 -43.07 24.60 42.17
CA GLU A 73 -43.19 23.83 40.92
C GLU A 73 -42.11 24.20 39.89
N LYS A 74 -41.81 23.30 38.96
CA LYS A 74 -40.86 23.57 37.86
C LYS A 74 -41.43 24.62 36.90
N CYS A 75 -40.57 25.36 36.22
CA CYS A 75 -40.96 26.46 35.34
C CYS A 75 -40.31 26.29 33.97
N ASP A 76 -41.10 25.87 32.99
CA ASP A 76 -40.65 25.64 31.61
C ASP A 76 -40.94 26.82 30.67
N ASP A 77 -41.34 27.98 31.21
CA ASP A 77 -41.56 29.20 30.42
C ASP A 77 -40.24 29.68 29.77
N LEU A 78 -40.18 29.57 28.45
CA LEU A 78 -39.00 29.92 27.66
C LEU A 78 -38.60 31.39 27.78
N LEU A 79 -39.54 32.31 28.02
CA LEU A 79 -39.21 33.73 28.18
C LEU A 79 -38.45 33.96 29.49
N HIS A 80 -38.87 33.30 30.56
CA HIS A 80 -38.18 33.33 31.85
C HIS A 80 -36.78 32.71 31.76
N ILE A 81 -36.67 31.52 31.15
CA ILE A 81 -35.37 30.85 30.99
C ILE A 81 -34.40 31.66 30.13
N LYS A 82 -34.88 32.27 29.03
CA LYS A 82 -34.05 33.16 28.19
C LYS A 82 -33.63 34.42 28.96
N ALA A 83 -34.52 35.05 29.73
CA ALA A 83 -34.17 36.21 30.53
C ALA A 83 -33.06 35.88 31.55
N LEU A 84 -33.14 34.71 32.20
CA LEU A 84 -32.09 34.21 33.09
C LEU A 84 -30.78 33.95 32.36
N ASP A 85 -30.83 33.36 31.17
CA ASP A 85 -29.65 33.07 30.37
C ASP A 85 -28.93 34.36 29.94
N TYR A 86 -29.67 35.38 29.50
CA TYR A 86 -29.13 36.70 29.19
C TYR A 86 -28.63 37.44 30.43
N ARG A 87 -29.30 37.30 31.58
CA ARG A 87 -28.81 37.90 32.84
C ARG A 87 -27.49 37.26 33.28
N SER A 88 -27.38 35.94 33.18
CA SER A 88 -26.13 35.21 33.39
C SER A 88 -25.03 35.68 32.43
N ALA A 89 -25.36 35.87 31.14
CA ALA A 89 -24.43 36.44 30.15
C ALA A 89 -23.99 37.88 30.47
N THR A 90 -24.87 38.67 31.07
CA THR A 90 -24.57 40.05 31.47
C THR A 90 -23.63 40.09 32.67
N PHE A 91 -23.84 39.20 33.65
CA PHE A 91 -22.88 39.03 34.75
C PHE A 91 -21.54 38.46 34.29
N GLU A 92 -21.54 37.59 33.28
CA GLU A 92 -20.32 37.12 32.61
C GLU A 92 -19.55 38.29 31.98
N ALA A 93 -20.23 39.18 31.26
CA ALA A 93 -19.62 40.36 30.63
C ALA A 93 -19.08 41.39 31.66
N LEU A 94 -19.69 41.47 32.84
CA LEU A 94 -19.26 42.31 33.95
C LEU A 94 -18.18 41.66 34.85
N ASP A 95 -17.62 40.52 34.45
CA ASP A 95 -16.66 39.71 35.22
C ASP A 95 -17.18 39.24 36.61
N GLN A 96 -18.50 39.25 36.81
CA GLN A 96 -19.16 38.78 38.03
C GLN A 96 -19.51 37.28 37.92
N MET A 97 -18.47 36.45 37.78
CA MET A 97 -18.60 35.03 37.46
C MET A 97 -19.42 34.23 38.47
N ASP A 98 -19.36 34.56 39.76
CA ASP A 98 -20.16 33.87 40.80
C ASP A 98 -21.66 34.12 40.63
N ARG A 99 -22.05 35.33 40.20
CA ARG A 99 -23.46 35.67 39.95
C ARG A 99 -23.95 35.02 38.66
N ALA A 100 -23.10 35.00 37.62
CA ALA A 100 -23.40 34.32 36.37
C ALA A 100 -23.63 32.82 36.60
N GLU A 101 -22.78 32.20 37.42
CA GLU A 101 -22.88 30.79 37.80
C GLU A 101 -24.15 30.49 38.61
N ALA A 102 -24.46 31.34 39.59
CA ALA A 102 -25.65 31.17 40.40
C ALA A 102 -26.94 31.29 39.56
N ASP A 103 -26.94 32.12 38.49
CA ASP A 103 -28.04 32.17 37.52
C ASP A 103 -28.11 30.91 36.65
N ALA A 104 -26.97 30.36 36.22
CA ALA A 104 -26.91 29.12 35.44
C ALA A 104 -27.40 27.90 36.23
N ILE A 105 -27.01 27.79 37.51
CA ILE A 105 -27.50 26.79 38.47
C ILE A 105 -29.01 26.95 38.63
N TRP A 106 -29.49 28.20 38.73
CA TRP A 106 -30.92 28.45 38.91
C TRP A 106 -31.75 28.01 37.69
N ILE A 107 -31.24 28.17 36.47
CA ILE A 107 -31.89 27.63 35.26
C ILE A 107 -32.05 26.10 35.36
N LEU A 108 -31.02 25.38 35.80
CA LEU A 108 -31.07 23.92 35.98
C LEU A 108 -32.09 23.51 37.05
N GLU A 109 -32.22 24.29 38.12
CA GLU A 109 -33.24 24.02 39.15
C GLU A 109 -34.66 24.24 38.63
N LEU A 110 -34.87 25.28 37.82
CA LEU A 110 -36.19 25.68 37.30
C LEU A 110 -36.67 24.74 36.19
N ALA A 111 -35.81 24.43 35.23
CA ALA A 111 -36.13 23.66 34.03
C ALA A 111 -35.01 22.63 33.75
N PRO A 112 -34.92 21.54 34.55
CA PRO A 112 -33.83 20.57 34.42
C PRO A 112 -33.87 19.77 33.10
N SER A 113 -35.01 19.72 32.42
CA SER A 113 -35.15 19.04 31.12
C SER A 113 -34.79 19.94 29.93
N LEU A 114 -34.47 21.22 30.14
CA LEU A 114 -34.11 22.15 29.06
C LEU A 114 -32.58 22.29 28.88
N PRO A 115 -32.09 22.44 27.64
CA PRO A 115 -30.65 22.50 27.36
C PRO A 115 -29.95 23.78 27.82
N HIS A 116 -30.70 24.87 28.05
CA HIS A 116 -30.17 26.21 28.33
C HIS A 116 -29.26 26.26 29.56
N GLY A 117 -29.68 25.63 30.67
CA GLY A 117 -28.89 25.60 31.91
C GLY A 117 -27.56 24.87 31.75
N TYR A 118 -27.56 23.74 31.03
CA TYR A 118 -26.35 22.96 30.75
C TYR A 118 -25.38 23.71 29.83
N LEU A 119 -25.90 24.42 28.83
CA LEU A 119 -25.09 25.25 27.93
C LEU A 119 -24.39 26.40 28.67
N ARG A 120 -25.13 27.10 29.53
CA ARG A 120 -24.59 28.24 30.30
C ARG A 120 -23.61 27.78 31.36
N LEU A 121 -23.98 26.80 32.19
CA LEU A 121 -23.10 26.29 33.25
C LEU A 121 -21.83 25.65 32.66
N GLY A 122 -21.97 24.89 31.58
CA GLY A 122 -20.82 24.32 30.88
C GLY A 122 -19.91 25.38 30.23
N LYS A 123 -20.44 26.55 29.83
CA LYS A 123 -19.62 27.68 29.34
C LYS A 123 -18.83 28.30 30.48
N ILE A 124 -19.48 28.56 31.61
CA ILE A 124 -18.85 29.12 32.82
C ILE A 124 -17.75 28.19 33.34
N ALA A 125 -17.98 26.88 33.40
CA ALA A 125 -16.98 25.90 33.80
C ALA A 125 -15.73 25.92 32.88
N ARG A 126 -15.91 26.16 31.57
CA ARG A 126 -14.80 26.34 30.63
C ARG A 126 -14.03 27.63 30.88
N LEU A 127 -14.73 28.74 31.14
CA LEU A 127 -14.10 30.02 31.45
C LEU A 127 -13.26 29.94 32.73
N ARG A 128 -13.70 29.14 33.72
CA ARG A 128 -12.94 28.80 34.93
C ARG A 128 -11.85 27.72 34.73
N LYS A 129 -11.53 27.35 33.48
CA LYS A 129 -10.52 26.32 33.12
C LYS A 129 -10.82 24.90 33.64
N LYS A 130 -12.03 24.62 34.14
CA LYS A 130 -12.47 23.29 34.61
C LYS A 130 -13.07 22.47 33.44
N ASN A 131 -12.24 22.10 32.47
CA ASN A 131 -12.71 21.47 31.21
C ASN A 131 -13.31 20.07 31.38
N TRP A 132 -12.79 19.26 32.30
CA TRP A 132 -13.35 17.93 32.60
C TRP A 132 -14.79 18.04 33.10
N LEU A 133 -15.00 18.94 34.04
CA LEU A 133 -16.31 19.24 34.63
C LEU A 133 -17.28 19.79 33.58
N ALA A 134 -16.83 20.69 32.70
CA ALA A 134 -17.62 21.16 31.57
C ALA A 134 -18.06 20.01 30.65
N GLY A 135 -17.17 19.04 30.37
CA GLY A 135 -17.50 17.84 29.59
C GLY A 135 -18.60 17.00 30.24
N LYS A 136 -18.50 16.75 31.56
CA LYS A 136 -19.53 16.03 32.33
C LYS A 136 -20.88 16.77 32.35
N ILE A 137 -20.87 18.10 32.49
CA ILE A 137 -22.09 18.93 32.45
C ILE A 137 -22.77 18.84 31.07
N TYR A 138 -22.02 18.97 29.97
CA TYR A 138 -22.60 18.81 28.63
C TYR A 138 -23.11 17.39 28.37
N GLY A 139 -22.41 16.37 28.88
CA GLY A 139 -22.87 14.97 28.81
C GLY A 139 -24.21 14.76 29.53
N ASN A 140 -24.33 15.27 30.76
CA ASN A 140 -25.58 15.25 31.52
C ASN A 140 -26.71 16.01 30.79
N GLY A 141 -26.40 17.13 30.13
CA GLY A 141 -27.39 17.87 29.34
C GLY A 141 -27.88 17.11 28.10
N VAL A 142 -27.01 16.36 27.42
CA VAL A 142 -27.41 15.47 26.32
C VAL A 142 -28.30 14.34 26.82
N GLU A 143 -28.03 13.82 28.01
CA GLU A 143 -28.84 12.79 28.64
C GLU A 143 -30.21 13.29 29.10
N ALA A 144 -30.25 14.43 29.79
CA ALA A 144 -31.50 15.04 30.26
C ALA A 144 -32.45 15.46 29.13
N THR A 145 -31.92 15.65 27.91
CA THR A 145 -32.68 16.05 26.73
C THR A 145 -32.99 14.88 25.78
N LYS A 146 -32.70 13.63 26.16
CA LYS A 146 -32.92 12.42 25.32
C LYS A 146 -34.39 12.22 24.92
N GLU A 147 -35.33 12.58 25.79
CA GLU A 147 -36.78 12.33 25.60
C GLU A 147 -37.49 13.41 24.77
N LEU A 148 -36.80 14.48 24.37
CA LEU A 148 -37.35 15.50 23.45
C LEU A 148 -37.40 14.95 21.99
N SER A 149 -38.61 14.66 21.49
CA SER A 149 -38.93 14.13 20.14
C SER A 149 -38.83 15.17 18.99
N PRO A 150 -38.90 14.77 17.69
CA PRO A 150 -37.80 14.58 16.75
C PRO A 150 -37.23 15.88 16.13
N ASN A 151 -37.88 17.03 16.29
CA ASN A 151 -37.35 18.33 15.88
C ASN A 151 -36.44 18.86 16.99
N LYS A 152 -35.26 18.24 17.13
CA LYS A 152 -34.27 18.56 18.16
C LYS A 152 -34.00 20.08 18.13
N PRO A 153 -34.25 20.80 19.24
CA PRO A 153 -33.91 22.22 19.33
C PRO A 153 -32.44 22.44 18.94
N PRO A 154 -32.10 23.52 18.22
CA PRO A 154 -30.72 23.81 17.80
C PRO A 154 -29.71 23.78 18.97
N GLU A 155 -30.17 24.09 20.17
CA GLU A 155 -29.43 24.07 21.43
C GLU A 155 -28.94 22.66 21.82
N VAL A 156 -29.70 21.60 21.51
CA VAL A 156 -29.29 20.20 21.75
C VAL A 156 -28.17 19.78 20.80
N GLN A 157 -28.21 20.26 19.55
CA GLN A 157 -27.09 20.06 18.63
C GLN A 157 -25.85 20.82 19.10
N GLU A 158 -26.02 22.03 19.64
CA GLU A 158 -24.93 22.81 20.20
C GLU A 158 -24.27 22.09 21.39
N LEU A 159 -25.04 21.49 22.29
CA LEU A 159 -24.54 20.65 23.40
C LEU A 159 -23.65 19.52 22.86
N LYS A 160 -24.13 18.78 21.85
CA LYS A 160 -23.37 17.68 21.23
C LYS A 160 -22.08 18.17 20.57
N ARG A 161 -22.12 19.30 19.86
CA ARG A 161 -20.93 19.92 19.24
C ARG A 161 -19.90 20.35 20.30
N LYS A 162 -20.35 20.97 21.40
CA LYS A 162 -19.47 21.38 22.50
C LYS A 162 -18.86 20.19 23.23
N LEU A 163 -19.65 19.13 23.46
CA LEU A 163 -19.18 17.88 24.06
C LEU A 163 -18.12 17.20 23.19
N ALA A 164 -18.39 17.02 21.89
CA ALA A 164 -17.46 16.39 20.96
C ALA A 164 -16.10 17.12 20.93
N ARG A 165 -16.10 18.46 20.90
CA ARG A 165 -14.86 19.27 20.94
C ARG A 165 -14.04 19.04 22.21
N ILE A 166 -14.68 18.85 23.36
CA ILE A 166 -13.99 18.59 24.63
C ILE A 166 -13.48 17.15 24.69
N GLN A 167 -14.29 16.19 24.26
CA GLN A 167 -13.91 14.78 24.21
C GLN A 167 -12.66 14.57 23.36
N LEU A 168 -12.62 15.16 22.15
CA LEU A 168 -11.49 15.11 21.22
C LEU A 168 -10.20 15.71 21.79
N ARG A 169 -10.29 16.77 22.60
CA ARG A 169 -9.11 17.48 23.10
C ARG A 169 -8.59 16.92 24.42
N PHE A 170 -9.46 16.40 25.29
CA PHE A 170 -9.11 16.14 26.68
C PHE A 170 -9.44 14.73 27.17
N MET A 171 -10.39 14.02 26.56
CA MET A 171 -10.77 12.67 27.02
C MET A 171 -10.15 11.55 26.19
N THR A 172 -9.86 11.78 24.90
CA THR A 172 -9.26 10.78 24.00
C THR A 172 -7.73 10.73 24.06
N ARG A 173 -7.06 11.65 24.76
CA ARG A 173 -5.61 11.63 24.95
C ARG A 173 -5.22 10.84 26.21
N ARG A 174 -5.55 9.54 26.25
CA ARG A 174 -5.03 8.61 27.25
C ARG A 174 -3.76 7.96 26.73
N ASP A 175 -2.82 7.69 27.64
CA ASP A 175 -1.59 6.98 27.32
C ASP A 175 -1.94 5.55 26.85
N PRO A 176 -1.49 5.11 25.64
CA PRO A 176 -1.66 3.75 25.16
C PRO A 176 -1.22 2.64 26.13
N ILE A 177 -0.30 2.92 27.06
CA ILE A 177 0.14 1.94 28.06
C ILE A 177 -0.98 1.52 29.04
N VAL A 178 -2.09 2.25 29.06
CA VAL A 178 -3.28 1.93 29.87
C VAL A 178 -4.08 0.77 29.26
N PHE A 179 -3.86 0.43 27.99
CA PHE A 179 -4.47 -0.74 27.37
C PHE A 179 -3.83 -2.05 27.85
N PRO A 180 -4.53 -3.20 27.73
CA PRO A 180 -3.91 -4.51 27.89
C PRO A 180 -2.63 -4.65 27.04
N LEU A 181 -1.63 -5.33 27.58
CA LEU A 181 -0.30 -5.42 26.97
C LEU A 181 -0.34 -5.96 25.54
N GLU A 182 -1.27 -6.87 25.25
CA GLU A 182 -1.48 -7.44 23.92
C GLU A 182 -1.87 -6.35 22.91
N VAL A 183 -2.82 -5.50 23.28
CA VAL A 183 -3.28 -4.38 22.44
C VAL A 183 -2.15 -3.36 22.28
N PHE A 184 -1.44 -3.06 23.36
CA PHE A 184 -0.26 -2.19 23.32
C PHE A 184 0.79 -2.73 22.33
N TYR A 185 1.12 -4.02 22.39
CA TYR A 185 2.09 -4.63 21.49
C TYR A 185 1.62 -4.72 20.04
N ILE A 186 0.32 -4.95 19.79
CA ILE A 186 -0.24 -4.87 18.43
C ILE A 186 -0.09 -3.45 17.86
N ILE A 187 -0.40 -2.42 18.65
CA ILE A 187 -0.24 -1.02 18.21
C ILE A 187 1.24 -0.74 17.91
N MET A 188 2.14 -1.10 18.83
CA MET A 188 3.58 -0.86 18.68
C MET A 188 4.20 -1.66 17.53
N GLY A 189 3.74 -2.89 17.30
CA GLY A 189 4.23 -3.75 16.22
C GLY A 189 3.94 -3.23 14.81
N ASN A 190 2.99 -2.29 14.67
CA ASN A 190 2.71 -1.62 13.40
C ASN A 190 3.55 -0.34 13.18
N LEU A 191 4.36 0.07 14.16
CA LEU A 191 5.20 1.27 14.05
C LEU A 191 6.56 0.92 13.44
N PRO A 192 7.14 1.80 12.60
CA PRO A 192 8.50 1.62 12.12
C PRO A 192 9.50 1.74 13.27
N ILE A 193 10.67 1.12 13.11
CA ILE A 193 11.72 1.12 14.14
C ILE A 193 12.15 2.52 14.59
N THR A 194 12.13 3.49 13.67
CA THR A 194 12.45 4.90 13.95
C THR A 194 11.47 5.52 14.94
N ASP A 195 10.20 5.17 14.85
CA ASP A 195 9.16 5.67 15.78
C ASP A 195 9.17 4.88 17.08
N LEU A 196 9.42 3.56 17.05
CA LEU A 196 9.64 2.76 18.25
C LEU A 196 10.78 3.30 19.12
N VAL A 197 11.88 3.74 18.50
CA VAL A 197 13.00 4.37 19.23
C VAL A 197 12.57 5.67 19.89
N LYS A 198 11.73 6.50 19.24
CA LYS A 198 11.18 7.73 19.86
C LYS A 198 10.28 7.41 21.03
N CYS A 199 9.48 6.35 20.94
CA CYS A 199 8.60 5.90 22.03
C CYS A 199 9.36 5.53 23.31
N LEU A 200 10.64 5.16 23.23
CA LEU A 200 11.48 4.91 24.41
C LEU A 200 11.75 6.16 25.25
N ALA A 201 11.59 7.35 24.68
CA ALA A 201 11.83 8.63 25.38
C ALA A 201 10.58 9.17 26.09
N VAL A 202 9.41 8.53 25.94
CA VAL A 202 8.13 9.02 26.49
C VAL A 202 8.12 8.93 28.02
N SER A 203 8.38 7.75 28.58
CA SER A 203 8.46 7.55 30.03
C SER A 203 9.27 6.30 30.39
N ARG A 204 9.62 6.15 31.68
CA ARG A 204 10.30 4.94 32.17
C ARG A 204 9.46 3.68 31.98
N ALA A 205 8.13 3.79 32.15
CA ALA A 205 7.21 2.67 31.96
C ALA A 205 7.20 2.19 30.51
N TRP A 206 7.09 3.13 29.55
CA TRP A 206 7.20 2.82 28.11
C TRP A 206 8.51 2.13 27.77
N ARG A 207 9.63 2.65 28.26
CA ARG A 207 10.94 2.05 28.03
C ARG A 207 11.04 0.65 28.59
N GLN A 208 10.47 0.38 29.76
CA GLN A 208 10.43 -0.95 30.35
C GLN A 208 9.56 -1.90 29.51
N SER A 209 8.32 -1.52 29.17
CA SER A 209 7.41 -2.39 28.40
C SER A 209 7.89 -2.70 26.98
N LEU A 210 8.60 -1.76 26.33
CA LEU A 210 9.11 -1.92 24.96
C LEU A 210 10.42 -2.70 24.89
N VAL A 211 11.27 -2.65 25.93
CA VAL A 211 12.61 -3.26 25.91
C VAL A 211 12.70 -4.51 26.77
N LYS A 212 12.00 -4.54 27.90
CA LYS A 212 11.97 -5.67 28.83
C LYS A 212 10.73 -6.54 28.58
N ASP A 213 10.69 -7.67 29.29
CA ASP A 213 9.60 -8.65 29.25
C ASP A 213 9.32 -9.19 27.84
N HIS A 214 8.09 -9.07 27.37
CA HIS A 214 7.68 -9.54 26.05
C HIS A 214 8.10 -8.60 24.93
N GLY A 215 8.54 -7.36 25.19
CA GLY A 215 8.82 -6.35 24.16
C GLY A 215 9.93 -6.71 23.15
N CYS A 216 10.75 -7.73 23.43
CA CYS A 216 11.85 -8.15 22.54
C CYS A 216 11.38 -8.56 21.13
N HIS A 217 10.14 -9.05 20.97
CA HIS A 217 9.60 -9.44 19.68
C HIS A 217 9.46 -8.25 18.71
N LEU A 218 9.21 -7.03 19.23
CA LEU A 218 9.10 -5.80 18.43
C LEU A 218 10.42 -5.43 17.73
N TRP A 219 11.55 -5.94 18.23
CA TRP A 219 12.89 -5.62 17.73
C TRP A 219 13.47 -6.75 16.86
N ARG A 220 12.71 -7.81 16.58
CA ARG A 220 13.18 -8.94 15.74
C ARG A 220 13.22 -8.60 14.25
N GLU A 221 12.53 -7.54 13.84
CA GLU A 221 12.48 -7.03 12.48
C GLU A 221 13.17 -5.67 12.44
N LEU A 222 14.33 -5.61 11.80
CA LEU A 222 15.08 -4.37 11.62
C LEU A 222 14.95 -3.92 10.16
N ASP A 223 13.99 -3.02 9.90
CA ASP A 223 13.81 -2.42 8.58
C ASP A 223 14.40 -0.99 8.54
N PHE A 224 15.47 -0.82 7.75
CA PHE A 224 16.16 0.44 7.50
C PHE A 224 15.97 0.95 6.06
N ARG A 225 14.82 0.69 5.42
CA ARG A 225 14.46 1.28 4.11
C ARG A 225 14.52 2.81 4.12
N THR A 226 14.12 3.42 5.23
CA THR A 226 14.21 4.86 5.48
C THR A 226 15.13 5.06 6.68
N PRO A 227 16.46 5.09 6.47
CA PRO A 227 17.39 5.24 7.57
C PRO A 227 17.21 6.60 8.27
N PRO A 228 17.56 6.71 9.56
CA PRO A 228 17.54 7.99 10.26
C PRO A 228 18.51 8.99 9.60
N ALA A 229 18.18 10.30 9.69
CA ALA A 229 18.99 11.37 9.09
C ALA A 229 20.44 11.38 9.60
N GLN A 230 20.65 10.96 10.85
CA GLN A 230 21.97 10.70 11.40
C GLN A 230 22.31 9.21 11.28
N PRO A 231 23.46 8.85 10.69
CA PRO A 231 23.89 7.46 10.58
C PRO A 231 24.09 6.83 11.98
N LEU A 232 23.54 5.63 12.16
CA LEU A 232 23.68 4.88 13.42
C LEU A 232 25.15 4.52 13.68
N SER A 233 25.59 4.60 14.93
CA SER A 233 26.88 4.07 15.36
C SER A 233 26.83 2.55 15.50
N VAL A 234 28.00 1.89 15.58
CA VAL A 234 28.07 0.44 15.85
C VAL A 234 27.50 0.10 17.23
N GLN A 235 27.64 1.00 18.21
CA GLN A 235 27.09 0.83 19.55
C GLN A 235 25.56 0.88 19.56
N ASP A 236 24.96 1.77 18.77
CA ASP A 236 23.50 1.85 18.62
C ASP A 236 22.96 0.56 17.99
N ILE A 237 23.64 0.04 16.98
CA ILE A 237 23.29 -1.24 16.34
C ILE A 237 23.36 -2.38 17.34
N ASN A 238 24.46 -2.51 18.10
CA ASN A 238 24.58 -3.53 19.15
C ASN A 238 23.46 -3.40 20.18
N THR A 239 23.06 -2.17 20.52
CA THR A 239 21.93 -1.92 21.42
C THR A 239 20.61 -2.41 20.83
N LEU A 240 20.37 -2.20 19.53
CA LEU A 240 19.17 -2.70 18.84
C LEU A 240 19.15 -4.24 18.78
N VAL A 241 20.28 -4.86 18.44
CA VAL A 241 20.42 -6.33 18.41
C VAL A 241 20.20 -6.91 19.80
N ALA A 242 20.75 -6.29 20.85
CA ALA A 242 20.54 -6.72 22.23
C ALA A 242 19.06 -6.65 22.66
N ARG A 243 18.30 -5.62 22.21
CA ARG A 243 16.85 -5.52 22.48
C ARG A 243 16.05 -6.66 21.86
N SER A 244 16.48 -7.20 20.74
CA SER A 244 15.85 -8.36 20.10
C SER A 244 16.12 -9.69 20.84
N GLY A 245 16.99 -9.67 21.85
CA GLY A 245 17.50 -10.90 22.49
C GLY A 245 18.43 -11.70 21.58
N TYR A 246 19.15 -11.04 20.66
CA TYR A 246 20.02 -11.69 19.64
C TYR A 246 19.28 -12.71 18.76
N ALA A 247 17.97 -12.49 18.57
CA ALA A 247 17.08 -13.39 17.84
C ALA A 247 16.41 -12.64 16.67
N LEU A 248 17.20 -11.90 15.90
CA LEU A 248 16.72 -11.22 14.71
C LEU A 248 16.21 -12.23 13.68
N LYS A 249 15.03 -11.93 13.11
CA LYS A 249 14.40 -12.70 12.03
C LYS A 249 14.59 -12.04 10.68
N THR A 250 14.50 -10.71 10.65
CA THR A 250 14.46 -9.92 9.41
C THR A 250 15.38 -8.73 9.51
N ILE A 251 16.24 -8.55 8.50
CA ILE A 251 17.11 -7.39 8.35
C ILE A 251 16.96 -6.83 6.94
N VAL A 252 16.65 -5.54 6.82
CA VAL A 252 16.49 -4.84 5.54
C VAL A 252 17.32 -3.57 5.52
N ILE A 253 18.29 -3.48 4.61
CA ILE A 253 19.14 -2.31 4.38
C ILE A 253 19.18 -2.06 2.87
N LYS A 254 18.30 -1.21 2.36
CA LYS A 254 18.21 -0.92 0.91
C LYS A 254 19.22 0.12 0.43
N ASP A 255 19.49 1.13 1.25
CA ASP A 255 20.39 2.22 0.91
C ASP A 255 21.63 2.20 1.80
N SER A 256 22.69 1.59 1.28
CA SER A 256 23.96 1.41 1.99
C SER A 256 24.76 2.70 2.12
N LEU A 257 24.55 3.67 1.22
CA LEU A 257 25.21 4.98 1.25
C LEU A 257 24.57 5.86 2.33
N LEU A 258 23.24 5.97 2.36
CA LEU A 258 22.54 6.71 3.40
C LEU A 258 22.74 6.08 4.79
N PHE A 259 22.72 4.74 4.87
CA PHE A 259 23.00 4.03 6.12
C PHE A 259 24.47 4.09 6.54
N LYS A 260 25.38 4.47 5.64
CA LYS A 260 26.84 4.39 5.79
C LYS A 260 27.25 3.01 6.30
N LEU A 261 26.88 1.97 5.55
CA LEU A 261 27.12 0.58 5.92
C LEU A 261 28.62 0.27 5.87
N THR A 262 29.20 -0.12 7.02
CA THR A 262 30.59 -0.57 7.12
C THR A 262 30.65 -2.04 7.52
N GLU A 263 31.79 -2.70 7.31
CA GLU A 263 32.01 -4.10 7.72
C GLU A 263 31.76 -4.30 9.22
N ALA A 264 32.15 -3.35 10.06
CA ALA A 264 31.89 -3.40 11.50
C ALA A 264 30.38 -3.37 11.84
N LYS A 265 29.57 -2.61 11.09
CA LYS A 265 28.11 -2.56 11.27
C LYS A 265 27.46 -3.86 10.81
N LEU A 266 27.90 -4.42 9.69
CA LEU A 266 27.45 -5.73 9.21
C LEU A 266 27.78 -6.83 10.22
N ASN A 267 28.99 -6.81 10.77
CA ASN A 267 29.42 -7.76 11.79
C ASN A 267 28.53 -7.66 13.04
N ALA A 268 28.30 -6.45 13.55
CA ALA A 268 27.40 -6.20 14.67
C ALA A 268 25.97 -6.72 14.44
N LEU A 269 25.44 -6.56 13.22
CA LEU A 269 24.10 -7.01 12.85
C LEU A 269 23.97 -8.52 12.67
N LEU A 270 25.03 -9.22 12.25
CA LEU A 270 24.89 -10.60 11.78
C LEU A 270 25.54 -11.63 12.71
N ARG A 271 26.66 -11.30 13.37
CA ARG A 271 27.51 -12.27 14.10
C ARG A 271 26.78 -13.16 15.11
N HIS A 272 25.84 -12.60 15.86
CA HIS A 272 25.16 -13.31 16.95
C HIS A 272 23.78 -13.87 16.56
N ASN A 273 23.32 -13.68 15.33
CA ASN A 273 21.93 -13.95 14.94
C ASN A 273 21.77 -15.29 14.23
N LYS A 274 21.46 -16.34 14.99
CA LYS A 274 21.19 -17.70 14.47
C LYS A 274 19.76 -17.90 13.92
N TRP A 275 18.87 -16.95 14.19
CA TRP A 275 17.43 -17.04 13.87
C TRP A 275 17.03 -16.25 12.63
N LEU A 276 18.01 -15.76 11.86
CA LEU A 276 17.78 -14.94 10.70
C LEU A 276 17.11 -15.76 9.58
N GLU A 277 15.92 -15.34 9.16
CA GLU A 277 15.11 -15.97 8.11
C GLU A 277 15.11 -15.13 6.82
N TYR A 278 15.22 -13.80 6.94
CA TYR A 278 15.20 -12.85 5.84
C TYR A 278 16.35 -11.84 5.94
N LEU A 279 17.18 -11.79 4.90
CA LEU A 279 18.28 -10.83 4.77
C LEU A 279 18.19 -10.06 3.44
N HIS A 280 18.06 -8.74 3.51
CA HIS A 280 18.16 -7.85 2.35
C HIS A 280 19.21 -6.79 2.63
N VAL A 281 20.31 -6.82 1.88
CA VAL A 281 21.41 -5.87 2.01
C VAL A 281 21.81 -5.33 0.64
N CYS A 282 21.97 -4.02 0.55
CA CYS A 282 22.66 -3.36 -0.55
C CYS A 282 24.15 -3.29 -0.23
N LEU A 283 24.99 -3.88 -1.07
CA LEU A 283 26.45 -3.82 -0.92
C LEU A 283 26.93 -2.61 -1.72
N ALA A 284 27.54 -1.62 -1.07
CA ALA A 284 27.94 -0.38 -1.75
C ALA A 284 28.99 -0.64 -2.85
N TYR A 285 28.97 0.14 -3.94
CA TYR A 285 29.84 -0.03 -5.11
C TYR A 285 31.35 0.18 -4.85
N THR A 286 31.71 0.79 -3.72
CA THR A 286 33.06 1.31 -3.48
C THR A 286 34.00 0.32 -2.81
N GLU A 287 33.49 -0.67 -2.07
CA GLU A 287 34.32 -1.60 -1.29
C GLU A 287 33.76 -3.03 -1.32
N ALA A 288 34.64 -4.04 -1.40
CA ALA A 288 34.27 -5.44 -1.25
C ALA A 288 33.87 -5.73 0.21
N GLN A 289 32.60 -5.50 0.54
CA GLN A 289 32.07 -5.78 1.86
C GLN A 289 32.09 -7.29 2.14
N ARG A 290 32.67 -7.69 3.28
CA ARG A 290 32.67 -9.08 3.74
C ARG A 290 31.50 -9.34 4.68
N LEU A 291 30.90 -10.52 4.54
CA LEU A 291 29.85 -10.99 5.43
C LEU A 291 30.46 -11.92 6.48
N PRO A 292 30.12 -11.74 7.77
CA PRO A 292 30.57 -12.64 8.81
C PRO A 292 29.93 -14.02 8.60
N TYR A 293 30.71 -15.07 8.79
CA TYR A 293 30.26 -16.44 8.64
C TYR A 293 30.94 -17.33 9.67
N GLU A 294 30.15 -18.09 10.41
CA GLU A 294 30.62 -19.18 11.27
C GLU A 294 29.76 -20.41 10.94
N PRO A 295 30.30 -21.64 11.02
CA PRO A 295 29.52 -22.85 10.76
C PRO A 295 28.23 -22.90 11.59
N GLY A 296 27.09 -23.13 10.92
CA GLY A 296 25.77 -23.16 11.55
C GLY A 296 25.06 -21.80 11.65
N MET A 297 25.75 -20.68 11.37
CA MET A 297 25.08 -19.41 11.08
C MET A 297 24.23 -19.55 9.80
N TYR A 298 23.12 -18.81 9.74
CA TYR A 298 22.22 -18.77 8.57
C TYR A 298 21.53 -20.10 8.22
N SER A 299 21.55 -21.10 9.10
CA SER A 299 20.85 -22.38 8.92
C SER A 299 19.32 -22.25 8.77
N ARG A 300 18.75 -21.09 9.11
CA ARG A 300 17.34 -20.74 8.94
C ARG A 300 17.08 -19.70 7.86
N LEU A 301 18.13 -19.22 7.19
CA LEU A 301 18.01 -18.16 6.20
C LEU A 301 17.29 -18.69 4.96
N ARG A 302 16.05 -18.27 4.76
CA ARG A 302 15.22 -18.70 3.62
C ARG A 302 15.23 -17.69 2.50
N PHE A 303 15.32 -16.40 2.82
CA PHE A 303 15.31 -15.32 1.85
C PHE A 303 16.60 -14.51 1.91
N LEU A 304 17.27 -14.38 0.76
CA LEU A 304 18.44 -13.53 0.58
C LEU A 304 18.23 -12.58 -0.61
N CYS A 305 18.42 -11.28 -0.38
CA CYS A 305 18.51 -10.27 -1.42
C CYS A 305 19.80 -9.48 -1.29
N LEU A 306 20.63 -9.54 -2.34
CA LEU A 306 21.84 -8.75 -2.49
C LEU A 306 21.64 -7.73 -3.61
N ASP A 307 21.52 -6.46 -3.23
CA ASP A 307 21.45 -5.33 -4.17
C ASP A 307 22.84 -4.74 -4.43
N SER A 308 23.04 -4.21 -5.64
CA SER A 308 24.31 -3.62 -6.11
C SER A 308 25.52 -4.58 -5.99
N PHE A 309 25.28 -5.88 -6.13
CA PHE A 309 26.31 -6.90 -6.06
C PHE A 309 27.38 -6.69 -7.15
N ARG A 310 28.64 -6.90 -6.80
CA ARG A 310 29.77 -6.94 -7.72
C ARG A 310 30.62 -8.17 -7.44
N ASP A 311 31.07 -8.82 -8.50
CA ASP A 311 31.93 -9.99 -8.35
C ASP A 311 33.30 -9.58 -7.81
N ASP A 312 33.78 -10.35 -6.83
CA ASP A 312 35.05 -10.13 -6.14
C ASP A 312 36.25 -10.13 -7.10
N SER A 313 36.17 -10.89 -8.19
CA SER A 313 37.19 -10.94 -9.25
C SER A 313 37.36 -9.62 -10.00
N VAL A 314 36.34 -8.76 -9.99
CA VAL A 314 36.35 -7.44 -10.62
C VAL A 314 36.88 -6.37 -9.65
N ILE A 315 36.62 -6.53 -8.34
CA ILE A 315 37.01 -5.56 -7.31
C ILE A 315 38.45 -5.76 -6.83
N LEU A 316 38.90 -7.01 -6.67
CA LEU A 316 40.20 -7.34 -6.09
C LEU A 316 41.21 -7.72 -7.18
N ARG A 317 42.06 -6.77 -7.61
CA ARG A 317 43.24 -7.07 -8.45
C ARG A 317 44.25 -8.01 -7.76
N ARG A 318 44.15 -8.16 -6.43
CA ARG A 318 44.82 -9.18 -5.61
C ARG A 318 43.85 -9.61 -4.50
N PRO A 319 43.43 -10.89 -4.42
CA PRO A 319 42.62 -11.35 -3.32
C PRO A 319 43.48 -11.34 -2.04
N ASN A 320 43.13 -10.51 -1.07
CA ASN A 320 43.61 -10.71 0.31
C ASN A 320 43.09 -12.07 0.79
N PRO A 321 43.88 -12.84 1.58
CA PRO A 321 43.47 -14.17 2.01
C PRO A 321 42.11 -14.11 2.71
N VAL A 322 41.18 -14.96 2.28
CA VAL A 322 39.88 -15.13 2.91
C VAL A 322 40.14 -15.55 4.35
N THR A 323 39.81 -14.69 5.31
CA THR A 323 39.76 -15.11 6.71
C THR A 323 38.53 -16.00 6.87
N GLU A 324 38.67 -17.16 7.52
CA GLU A 324 37.60 -18.18 7.63
C GLU A 324 36.26 -17.61 8.12
N ASN A 325 36.31 -16.54 8.92
CA ASN A 325 35.16 -15.94 9.56
C ASN A 325 34.51 -14.77 8.78
N HIS A 326 35.12 -14.27 7.71
CA HIS A 326 34.59 -13.16 6.92
C HIS A 326 34.66 -13.50 5.42
N LEU A 327 33.52 -13.90 4.87
CA LEU A 327 33.41 -14.35 3.50
C LEU A 327 33.06 -13.20 2.57
N LEU A 328 33.65 -13.23 1.38
CA LEU A 328 33.19 -12.42 0.27
C LEU A 328 31.78 -12.87 -0.18
N ALA A 329 31.03 -11.96 -0.80
CA ALA A 329 29.62 -12.17 -1.09
C ALA A 329 29.38 -13.41 -1.98
N ARG A 330 30.26 -13.68 -2.96
CA ARG A 330 30.16 -14.88 -3.80
C ARG A 330 30.32 -16.17 -2.99
N THR A 331 31.41 -16.27 -2.23
CA THR A 331 31.70 -17.44 -1.38
C THR A 331 30.63 -17.63 -0.31
N PHE A 332 30.10 -16.53 0.24
CA PHE A 332 29.00 -16.55 1.19
C PHE A 332 27.77 -17.22 0.58
N VAL A 333 27.32 -16.78 -0.61
CA VAL A 333 26.17 -17.38 -1.32
C VAL A 333 26.39 -18.87 -1.55
N THR A 334 27.60 -19.29 -1.97
CA THR A 334 27.92 -20.71 -2.17
C THR A 334 27.73 -21.55 -0.90
N ARG A 335 28.10 -21.01 0.27
CA ARG A 335 28.00 -21.74 1.56
C ARG A 335 26.56 -21.93 2.04
N ILE A 336 25.67 -20.99 1.73
CA ILE A 336 24.26 -21.01 2.21
C ILE A 336 23.26 -21.50 1.15
N ALA A 337 23.72 -21.80 -0.06
CA ALA A 337 22.88 -22.14 -1.22
C ALA A 337 21.88 -23.27 -0.94
N SER A 338 22.26 -24.26 -0.12
CA SER A 338 21.41 -25.40 0.24
C SER A 338 20.21 -25.05 1.13
N VAL A 339 20.27 -23.93 1.86
CA VAL A 339 19.24 -23.53 2.84
C VAL A 339 18.22 -22.56 2.23
N LEU A 340 18.61 -21.83 1.19
CA LEU A 340 17.82 -20.77 0.57
C LEU A 340 16.59 -21.31 -0.18
N GLU A 341 15.45 -20.65 0.05
CA GLU A 341 14.21 -20.85 -0.70
C GLU A 341 13.94 -19.70 -1.69
N HIS A 342 14.43 -18.50 -1.37
CA HIS A 342 14.26 -17.31 -2.19
C HIS A 342 15.59 -16.57 -2.31
N PHE A 343 16.03 -16.32 -3.53
CA PHE A 343 17.29 -15.63 -3.79
C PHE A 343 17.11 -14.54 -4.84
N VAL A 344 17.55 -13.33 -4.52
CA VAL A 344 17.53 -12.16 -5.38
C VAL A 344 18.95 -11.59 -5.47
N LEU A 345 19.47 -11.51 -6.69
CA LEU A 345 20.75 -10.90 -6.98
C LEU A 345 20.53 -9.74 -7.96
N ARG A 346 20.83 -8.50 -7.53
CA ARG A 346 20.81 -7.31 -8.39
C ARG A 346 22.21 -6.71 -8.44
N GLY A 347 22.74 -6.47 -9.63
CA GLY A 347 24.09 -5.96 -9.82
C GLY A 347 24.79 -6.63 -10.99
N ALA A 348 26.09 -6.87 -10.89
CA ALA A 348 26.84 -7.64 -11.87
C ALA A 348 26.59 -9.14 -11.68
N THR A 349 26.40 -9.88 -12.77
CA THR A 349 26.37 -11.34 -12.72
C THR A 349 27.80 -11.87 -12.62
N PRO A 350 28.11 -12.79 -11.69
CA PRO A 350 29.43 -13.42 -11.60
C PRO A 350 29.90 -13.98 -12.96
N PRO A 351 31.07 -13.56 -13.49
CA PRO A 351 31.59 -14.10 -14.75
C PRO A 351 31.79 -15.62 -14.70
N SER A 352 32.13 -16.17 -13.52
CA SER A 352 32.28 -17.61 -13.35
C SER A 352 30.97 -18.34 -13.62
N TRP A 353 29.82 -17.80 -13.18
CA TRP A 353 28.52 -18.41 -13.46
C TRP A 353 28.20 -18.41 -14.95
N CYS A 354 28.54 -17.34 -15.67
CA CYS A 354 28.39 -17.29 -17.13
C CYS A 354 29.28 -18.32 -17.84
N SER A 355 30.48 -18.57 -17.32
CA SER A 355 31.42 -19.58 -17.83
C SER A 355 31.12 -21.01 -17.35
N ARG A 356 30.00 -21.25 -16.65
CA ARG A 356 29.62 -22.56 -16.03
C ARG A 356 30.60 -23.05 -14.96
N ILE A 357 31.25 -22.13 -14.27
CA ILE A 357 32.24 -22.38 -13.21
C ILE A 357 31.67 -21.87 -11.88
N ASP A 358 31.73 -22.71 -10.84
CA ASP A 358 31.36 -22.36 -9.46
C ASP A 358 29.93 -21.82 -9.28
N LEU A 359 28.96 -22.28 -10.08
CA LEU A 359 27.55 -22.02 -9.81
C LEU A 359 27.11 -22.91 -8.62
N PRO A 360 26.63 -22.33 -7.50
CA PRO A 360 26.23 -23.12 -6.34
C PRO A 360 25.02 -24.00 -6.63
N GLU A 361 24.91 -25.10 -5.89
CA GLU A 361 23.73 -25.96 -5.94
C GLU A 361 22.65 -25.42 -4.99
N PHE A 362 21.46 -25.18 -5.53
CA PHE A 362 20.32 -24.59 -4.84
C PHE A 362 19.15 -25.60 -4.80
N PRO A 363 19.26 -26.68 -4.02
CA PRO A 363 18.30 -27.79 -3.99
C PRO A 363 16.89 -27.38 -3.52
N ASN A 364 16.78 -26.36 -2.66
CA ASN A 364 15.51 -25.94 -2.04
C ASN A 364 14.94 -24.63 -2.60
N LEU A 365 15.58 -24.06 -3.62
CA LEU A 365 15.22 -22.75 -4.13
C LEU A 365 13.90 -22.80 -4.91
N LYS A 366 12.91 -22.03 -4.45
CA LYS A 366 11.58 -21.87 -5.04
C LYS A 366 11.47 -20.62 -5.91
N SER A 367 12.11 -19.51 -5.52
CA SER A 367 12.14 -18.30 -6.36
C SER A 367 13.55 -17.78 -6.58
N PHE A 368 13.89 -17.50 -7.82
CA PHE A 368 15.16 -16.91 -8.19
C PHE A 368 14.97 -15.66 -9.04
N ARG A 369 15.64 -14.57 -8.66
CA ARG A 369 15.67 -13.33 -9.44
C ARG A 369 17.09 -12.89 -9.67
N LEU A 370 17.47 -12.77 -10.94
CA LEU A 370 18.75 -12.23 -11.37
C LEU A 370 18.50 -10.97 -12.21
N HIS A 371 19.00 -9.82 -11.75
CA HIS A 371 18.86 -8.55 -12.45
C HIS A 371 20.23 -7.93 -12.67
N ARG A 372 20.67 -7.88 -13.93
CA ARG A 372 21.89 -7.18 -14.31
C ARG A 372 21.64 -5.67 -14.31
N GLN A 373 22.32 -4.93 -13.43
CA GLN A 373 22.27 -3.47 -13.46
C GLN A 373 23.15 -2.93 -14.59
N ASN A 374 22.77 -1.79 -15.14
CA ASN A 374 23.45 -1.15 -16.26
C ASN A 374 24.83 -0.62 -15.81
N GLU A 375 25.87 -1.42 -15.96
CA GLU A 375 27.24 -0.92 -15.89
C GLU A 375 27.63 -0.21 -17.21
N PRO A 376 28.58 0.75 -17.17
CA PRO A 376 29.07 1.39 -18.38
C PRO A 376 29.61 0.33 -19.36
N PRO A 377 29.40 0.50 -20.68
CA PRO A 377 29.67 -0.52 -21.71
C PRO A 377 31.13 -0.98 -21.84
N HIS A 378 32.06 -0.47 -21.03
CA HIS A 378 33.50 -0.68 -21.15
C HIS A 378 34.12 -1.53 -20.03
N THR A 379 33.35 -1.97 -19.02
CA THR A 379 33.93 -2.54 -17.79
C THR A 379 33.93 -4.06 -17.72
N VAL A 380 33.07 -4.76 -18.46
CA VAL A 380 32.99 -6.24 -18.45
C VAL A 380 32.62 -6.76 -19.84
N PRO A 381 33.29 -7.79 -20.39
CA PRO A 381 32.84 -8.42 -21.63
C PRO A 381 31.41 -8.94 -21.47
N PHE A 382 30.55 -8.68 -22.46
CA PHE A 382 29.18 -9.18 -22.49
C PHE A 382 29.18 -10.71 -22.60
N MET A 383 29.12 -11.39 -21.46
CA MET A 383 28.97 -12.84 -21.40
C MET A 383 27.49 -13.23 -21.44
N GLU A 384 27.18 -14.29 -22.19
CA GLU A 384 25.85 -14.90 -22.24
C GLU A 384 25.68 -15.82 -21.01
N PHE A 385 24.49 -15.82 -20.42
CA PHE A 385 24.18 -16.61 -19.23
C PHE A 385 23.66 -18.00 -19.62
N PRO A 386 24.26 -19.10 -19.12
CA PRO A 386 23.90 -20.48 -19.46
C PRO A 386 22.66 -20.93 -18.66
N ILE A 387 21.47 -20.61 -19.18
CA ILE A 387 20.20 -20.82 -18.46
C ILE A 387 19.90 -22.29 -18.13
N PHE A 388 20.28 -23.24 -18.98
CA PHE A 388 20.02 -24.67 -18.71
C PHE A 388 21.02 -25.28 -17.72
N TYR A 389 22.23 -24.72 -17.63
CA TYR A 389 23.16 -25.09 -16.56
C TYR A 389 22.61 -24.70 -15.18
N LEU A 390 21.90 -23.56 -15.10
CA LEU A 390 21.17 -23.17 -13.89
C LEU A 390 20.04 -24.17 -13.55
N ALA A 391 19.37 -24.74 -14.56
CA ALA A 391 18.28 -25.69 -14.34
C ALA A 391 18.73 -26.93 -13.57
N GLN A 392 19.90 -27.47 -13.92
CA GLN A 392 20.52 -28.59 -13.20
C GLN A 392 20.79 -28.26 -11.73
N LYS A 393 21.13 -27.00 -11.42
CA LYS A 393 21.45 -26.55 -10.06
C LYS A 393 20.23 -26.10 -9.25
N THR A 394 19.04 -25.99 -9.84
CA THR A 394 17.82 -25.45 -9.21
C THR A 394 16.59 -26.34 -9.45
N PRO A 395 16.60 -27.62 -9.04
CA PRO A 395 15.58 -28.59 -9.44
C PRO A 395 14.16 -28.28 -8.93
N ARG A 396 14.01 -27.55 -7.82
CA ARG A 396 12.71 -27.22 -7.19
C ARG A 396 12.17 -25.83 -7.52
N LEU A 397 12.73 -25.16 -8.53
CA LEU A 397 12.38 -23.78 -8.84
C LEU A 397 10.92 -23.65 -9.32
N GLU A 398 10.18 -22.72 -8.72
CA GLU A 398 8.80 -22.40 -9.07
C GLU A 398 8.66 -21.07 -9.80
N GLN A 399 9.53 -20.09 -9.51
CA GLN A 399 9.50 -18.76 -10.10
C GLN A 399 10.91 -18.30 -10.51
N LEU A 400 11.06 -17.89 -11.76
CA LEU A 400 12.32 -17.39 -12.31
C LEU A 400 12.13 -16.02 -12.95
N MET A 401 12.93 -15.04 -12.51
CA MET A 401 12.98 -13.71 -13.11
C MET A 401 14.40 -13.37 -13.56
N LEU A 402 14.56 -13.09 -14.85
CA LEU A 402 15.81 -12.71 -15.48
C LEU A 402 15.64 -11.32 -16.10
N ALA A 403 16.44 -10.34 -15.66
CA ALA A 403 16.36 -8.97 -16.16
C ALA A 403 17.72 -8.48 -16.67
N ASN A 404 17.73 -7.91 -17.87
CA ASN A 404 18.87 -7.32 -18.57
C ASN A 404 20.03 -8.29 -18.83
N LEU A 405 19.74 -9.58 -19.03
CA LEU A 405 20.71 -10.64 -19.32
C LEU A 405 20.60 -11.10 -20.78
N ASP A 406 21.74 -11.44 -21.37
CA ASP A 406 21.80 -12.19 -22.63
C ASP A 406 21.85 -13.67 -22.29
N LEU A 407 21.05 -14.51 -22.96
CA LEU A 407 20.95 -15.93 -22.65
C LEU A 407 21.59 -16.76 -23.75
N ASP A 408 22.22 -17.86 -23.34
CA ASP A 408 22.74 -18.89 -24.26
C ASP A 408 21.97 -20.19 -24.08
N TYR A 409 21.50 -20.76 -25.19
CA TYR A 409 20.88 -22.08 -25.20
C TYR A 409 21.87 -23.18 -25.59
N ARG A 410 23.09 -22.88 -26.06
CA ARG A 410 24.04 -23.91 -26.52
C ARG A 410 24.40 -24.93 -25.46
N SER A 411 24.26 -24.59 -24.18
CA SER A 411 24.39 -25.55 -23.08
C SER A 411 23.45 -26.74 -23.18
N ILE A 412 22.30 -26.57 -23.85
CA ILE A 412 21.29 -27.62 -23.96
C ILE A 412 21.66 -28.72 -24.95
N GLN A 413 22.68 -28.56 -25.81
CA GLN A 413 22.97 -29.58 -26.84
C GLN A 413 23.35 -30.93 -26.22
N GLU A 414 23.98 -30.91 -25.04
CA GLU A 414 24.34 -32.10 -24.26
C GLU A 414 23.13 -32.64 -23.48
N ASP A 415 22.29 -31.74 -22.96
CA ASP A 415 21.16 -32.08 -22.07
C ASP A 415 19.79 -32.14 -22.77
N LEU A 416 19.76 -32.08 -24.11
CA LEU A 416 18.53 -32.03 -24.90
C LEU A 416 17.57 -33.21 -24.62
N PRO A 417 18.05 -34.44 -24.35
CA PRO A 417 17.17 -35.55 -23.96
C PRO A 417 16.41 -35.30 -22.64
N ASP A 418 17.04 -34.64 -21.67
CA ASP A 418 16.47 -34.40 -20.33
C ASP A 418 15.74 -33.05 -20.22
N TRP A 419 15.86 -32.18 -21.24
CA TRP A 419 15.25 -30.85 -21.28
C TRP A 419 13.76 -30.81 -20.91
N PRO A 420 12.88 -31.72 -21.38
CA PRO A 420 11.46 -31.69 -21.02
C PRO A 420 11.20 -31.88 -19.51
N HIS A 421 12.14 -32.51 -18.81
CA HIS A 421 12.07 -32.82 -17.38
C HIS A 421 12.81 -31.80 -16.50
N MET A 422 13.50 -30.83 -17.10
CA MET A 422 14.08 -29.71 -16.36
C MET A 422 12.98 -28.89 -15.70
N TRP A 423 13.23 -28.36 -14.50
CA TRP A 423 12.28 -27.51 -13.76
C TRP A 423 10.83 -28.01 -13.75
N PRO A 424 10.57 -29.19 -13.17
CA PRO A 424 9.23 -29.77 -13.14
C PRO A 424 8.21 -28.89 -12.40
N ASN A 425 8.63 -27.96 -11.54
CA ASN A 425 7.74 -27.12 -10.76
C ASN A 425 7.67 -25.66 -11.23
N LEU A 426 8.31 -25.30 -12.35
CA LEU A 426 8.34 -23.91 -12.81
C LEU A 426 6.96 -23.47 -13.30
N LYS A 427 6.43 -22.45 -12.63
CA LYS A 427 5.08 -21.90 -12.89
C LYS A 427 5.14 -20.45 -13.36
N VAL A 428 6.18 -19.69 -13.00
CA VAL A 428 6.31 -18.28 -13.35
C VAL A 428 7.66 -18.03 -14.01
N PHE A 429 7.63 -17.48 -15.22
CA PHE A 429 8.84 -17.04 -15.91
C PHE A 429 8.72 -15.58 -16.36
N VAL A 430 9.68 -14.77 -15.95
CA VAL A 430 9.77 -13.35 -16.25
C VAL A 430 11.12 -13.08 -16.92
N CYS A 431 11.11 -12.53 -18.13
CA CYS A 431 12.33 -12.18 -18.85
C CYS A 431 12.24 -10.76 -19.39
N HIS A 432 13.04 -9.85 -18.82
CA HIS A 432 13.08 -8.43 -19.20
C HIS A 432 14.44 -8.06 -19.80
N ARG A 433 14.46 -7.30 -20.89
CA ARG A 433 15.67 -6.89 -21.58
C ARG A 433 15.49 -5.52 -22.22
N ASP A 434 16.10 -4.52 -21.59
CA ASP A 434 16.01 -3.10 -21.94
C ASP A 434 17.08 -2.65 -22.95
N ARG A 435 17.94 -3.56 -23.45
CA ARG A 435 18.95 -3.27 -24.47
C ARG A 435 18.96 -4.28 -25.61
N ALA A 436 19.01 -3.77 -26.84
CA ALA A 436 19.31 -4.55 -28.02
C ALA A 436 20.83 -4.65 -28.20
N ASN A 437 21.39 -5.86 -28.05
CA ASN A 437 22.77 -6.16 -28.45
C ASN A 437 22.81 -6.67 -29.91
N SER A 438 23.91 -7.29 -30.32
CA SER A 438 24.04 -7.84 -31.68
C SER A 438 22.86 -8.74 -32.07
N LEU A 439 22.54 -8.77 -33.37
CA LEU A 439 21.45 -9.59 -33.91
C LEU A 439 21.57 -11.07 -33.49
N GLN A 440 22.79 -11.60 -33.46
CA GLN A 440 23.06 -12.99 -33.05
C GLN A 440 22.74 -13.24 -31.57
N GLN A 441 23.15 -12.35 -30.66
CA GLN A 441 22.86 -12.48 -29.23
C GLN A 441 21.35 -12.35 -28.95
N THR A 442 20.69 -11.45 -29.68
CA THR A 442 19.23 -11.30 -29.60
C THR A 442 18.54 -12.59 -30.06
N ARG A 443 18.94 -13.17 -31.19
CA ARG A 443 18.41 -14.47 -31.66
C ARG A 443 18.60 -15.58 -30.63
N ARG A 444 19.81 -15.72 -30.07
CA ARG A 444 20.10 -16.72 -29.03
C ARG A 444 19.21 -16.54 -27.81
N THR A 445 19.05 -15.32 -27.32
CA THR A 445 18.22 -15.02 -26.15
C THR A 445 16.76 -15.34 -26.41
N PHE A 446 16.20 -14.95 -27.56
CA PHE A 446 14.83 -15.30 -27.96
C PHE A 446 14.65 -16.81 -28.00
N MET A 447 15.64 -17.54 -28.51
CA MET A 447 15.59 -19.00 -28.56
C MET A 447 15.65 -19.62 -27.16
N SER A 448 16.56 -19.17 -26.30
CA SER A 448 16.62 -19.59 -24.90
C SER A 448 15.28 -19.38 -24.18
N VAL A 449 14.66 -18.20 -24.36
CA VAL A 449 13.34 -17.88 -23.78
C VAL A 449 12.26 -18.83 -24.31
N ALA A 450 12.21 -19.06 -25.62
CA ALA A 450 11.24 -19.99 -26.20
C ALA A 450 11.42 -21.42 -25.68
N LEU A 451 12.66 -21.91 -25.56
CA LEU A 451 12.94 -23.23 -24.97
C LEU A 451 12.55 -23.31 -23.48
N VAL A 452 12.73 -22.25 -22.70
CA VAL A 452 12.30 -22.24 -21.29
C VAL A 452 10.78 -22.27 -21.19
N ASN A 453 10.10 -21.50 -22.03
CA ASN A 453 8.64 -21.43 -22.06
C ASN A 453 8.00 -22.78 -22.42
N THR A 454 8.68 -23.59 -23.24
CA THR A 454 8.20 -24.90 -23.70
C THR A 454 8.65 -26.07 -22.84
N ILE A 455 9.35 -25.84 -21.72
CA ILE A 455 9.65 -26.89 -20.72
C ILE A 455 8.34 -27.51 -20.24
N ASN A 456 8.31 -28.84 -20.12
CA ASN A 456 7.09 -29.61 -19.86
C ASN A 456 5.89 -29.15 -20.71
N TRP A 457 6.17 -28.77 -21.97
CA TRP A 457 5.19 -28.30 -22.95
C TRP A 457 4.41 -27.05 -22.49
N GLY A 458 5.02 -26.26 -21.59
CA GLY A 458 4.39 -25.09 -20.99
C GLY A 458 3.23 -25.42 -20.05
N ASN A 459 2.92 -26.69 -19.80
CA ASN A 459 1.71 -27.07 -19.06
C ASN A 459 1.78 -26.72 -17.58
N ASN A 460 2.96 -26.54 -17.00
CA ASN A 460 3.09 -26.08 -15.61
C ASN A 460 3.09 -24.55 -15.50
N MET A 461 3.29 -23.83 -16.60
CA MET A 461 3.36 -22.37 -16.61
C MET A 461 1.99 -21.76 -16.31
N ARG A 462 1.94 -20.93 -15.24
CA ARG A 462 0.80 -20.09 -14.87
C ARG A 462 0.99 -18.64 -15.30
N CYS A 463 2.23 -18.11 -15.30
CA CYS A 463 2.48 -16.75 -15.76
C CYS A 463 3.75 -16.65 -16.60
N LEU A 464 3.62 -15.97 -17.74
CA LEU A 464 4.70 -15.54 -18.61
C LEU A 464 4.72 -14.02 -18.71
N ASP A 465 5.87 -13.42 -18.48
CA ASP A 465 6.07 -11.99 -18.56
C ASP A 465 7.35 -11.70 -19.36
N LEU A 466 7.17 -11.31 -20.63
CA LEU A 466 8.24 -11.20 -21.60
C LEU A 466 8.36 -9.76 -22.09
N ASP A 467 9.47 -9.12 -21.75
CA ASP A 467 9.81 -7.78 -22.17
C ASP A 467 11.13 -7.83 -22.94
N LEU A 468 11.07 -8.24 -24.20
CA LEU A 468 12.25 -8.43 -25.04
C LEU A 468 12.28 -7.39 -26.15
N LEU A 469 13.31 -6.54 -26.15
CA LEU A 469 13.57 -5.64 -27.27
C LEU A 469 14.08 -6.43 -28.50
N HIS A 470 13.41 -6.22 -29.62
CA HIS A 470 13.86 -6.69 -30.93
C HIS A 470 14.92 -5.71 -31.48
N GLY A 471 16.00 -6.24 -32.07
CA GLY A 471 16.91 -5.40 -32.87
C GLY A 471 16.23 -4.87 -34.13
N ASN A 472 16.88 -3.93 -34.83
CA ASN A 472 16.40 -3.19 -36.01
C ASN A 472 15.21 -3.84 -36.77
N PRO A 473 14.04 -3.19 -36.85
CA PRO A 473 12.79 -3.77 -37.38
C PRO A 473 12.87 -4.28 -38.83
N ASP A 474 13.80 -3.77 -39.64
CA ASP A 474 13.98 -4.19 -41.04
C ASP A 474 14.48 -5.63 -41.22
N HIS A 475 14.93 -6.27 -40.14
CA HIS A 475 15.37 -7.67 -40.12
C HIS A 475 14.52 -8.56 -39.22
N ALA A 476 13.27 -8.14 -38.95
CA ALA A 476 12.26 -8.86 -38.16
C ALA A 476 11.75 -10.17 -38.82
N GLY A 477 12.66 -10.97 -39.38
CA GLY A 477 12.40 -12.34 -39.80
C GLY A 477 12.21 -13.24 -38.57
N GLU A 478 10.95 -13.58 -38.31
CA GLU A 478 10.48 -14.92 -37.93
C GLU A 478 11.15 -15.65 -36.74
N GLN A 479 11.55 -14.96 -35.67
CA GLN A 479 12.00 -15.66 -34.46
C GLN A 479 11.07 -15.34 -33.28
N PRO A 480 10.07 -16.20 -33.01
CA PRO A 480 9.13 -15.95 -31.94
C PRO A 480 9.76 -16.30 -30.59
N ALA A 481 9.59 -15.40 -29.60
CA ALA A 481 9.99 -15.65 -28.21
C ALA A 481 9.10 -16.70 -27.51
N ILE A 482 7.96 -17.05 -28.14
CA ILE A 482 7.06 -18.11 -27.71
C ILE A 482 6.94 -19.08 -28.88
N CYS A 483 7.28 -20.34 -28.67
CA CYS A 483 7.08 -21.40 -29.65
C CYS A 483 6.08 -22.41 -29.09
N ILE A 484 5.39 -23.12 -29.97
CA ILE A 484 4.87 -24.45 -29.63
C ILE A 484 5.87 -25.52 -30.06
N ILE A 485 5.67 -26.74 -29.59
CA ILE A 485 6.57 -27.84 -29.89
C ILE A 485 6.74 -28.11 -31.39
N ASP A 486 5.66 -28.01 -32.16
CA ASP A 486 5.71 -28.20 -33.62
C ASP A 486 6.65 -27.20 -34.29
N ASP A 487 6.75 -25.97 -33.77
CA ASP A 487 7.65 -24.96 -34.30
C ASP A 487 9.12 -25.31 -33.99
N LEU A 488 9.40 -25.92 -32.83
CA LEU A 488 10.75 -26.41 -32.47
C LEU A 488 11.17 -27.60 -33.35
N ILE A 489 10.24 -28.50 -33.64
CA ILE A 489 10.47 -29.65 -34.53
C ILE A 489 10.73 -29.16 -35.96
N ARG A 490 9.91 -28.24 -36.48
CA ARG A 490 10.10 -27.64 -37.81
C ARG A 490 11.44 -26.91 -37.96
N ARG A 491 11.94 -26.34 -36.87
CA ARG A 491 13.26 -25.68 -36.81
C ARG A 491 14.42 -26.66 -36.60
N HIS A 492 14.17 -27.97 -36.56
CA HIS A 492 15.15 -29.01 -36.29
C HIS A 492 15.91 -28.82 -34.96
N ILE A 493 15.29 -28.19 -33.97
CA ILE A 493 15.88 -27.99 -32.64
C ILE A 493 15.65 -29.25 -31.78
N VAL A 494 14.48 -29.88 -31.93
CA VAL A 494 14.10 -31.12 -31.23
C VAL A 494 13.68 -32.16 -32.28
N THR A 495 14.11 -33.41 -32.14
CA THR A 495 13.70 -34.52 -33.02
C THR A 495 12.64 -35.39 -32.34
N ARG A 496 11.66 -35.88 -33.11
CA ARG A 496 10.58 -36.76 -32.61
C ARG A 496 11.11 -38.08 -32.02
N ASP A 497 12.30 -38.50 -32.43
CA ASP A 497 12.90 -39.77 -31.99
C ASP A 497 13.46 -39.71 -30.56
N LYS A 498 13.65 -38.51 -29.99
CA LYS A 498 14.32 -38.32 -28.68
C LYS A 498 13.39 -38.01 -27.50
N ALA A 499 12.09 -37.80 -27.73
CA ALA A 499 11.12 -37.56 -26.65
C ALA A 499 9.72 -38.03 -27.05
N PRO A 500 9.06 -38.94 -26.30
CA PRO A 500 7.65 -39.25 -26.52
C PRO A 500 6.81 -38.03 -26.14
N LEU A 501 6.22 -37.39 -27.15
CA LEU A 501 5.45 -36.17 -26.98
C LEU A 501 4.00 -36.53 -26.62
N PRO A 502 3.47 -36.11 -25.47
CA PRO A 502 2.04 -36.25 -25.21
C PRO A 502 1.28 -35.40 -26.23
N PRO A 503 0.26 -35.96 -26.90
CA PRO A 503 -0.48 -35.23 -27.91
C PRO A 503 -1.28 -34.09 -27.28
N GLY A 504 -1.06 -32.88 -27.78
CA GLY A 504 -2.14 -31.91 -27.97
C GLY A 504 -2.46 -30.92 -26.85
N THR A 505 -1.64 -30.75 -25.82
CA THR A 505 -1.85 -29.62 -24.88
C THR A 505 -0.60 -28.80 -24.64
N ASN A 506 -0.59 -27.54 -25.09
CA ASN A 506 0.45 -26.56 -24.78
C ASN A 506 -0.14 -25.48 -23.88
N PHE A 507 0.59 -25.06 -22.84
CA PHE A 507 0.20 -23.94 -21.97
C PHE A 507 -1.19 -24.04 -21.34
N ALA A 508 -1.69 -25.26 -21.09
CA ALA A 508 -3.07 -25.48 -20.64
C ALA A 508 -3.44 -24.79 -19.31
N ASN A 509 -2.47 -24.51 -18.45
CA ASN A 509 -2.65 -23.89 -17.13
C ASN A 509 -2.23 -22.41 -17.08
N LEU A 510 -1.97 -21.79 -18.23
CA LEU A 510 -1.54 -20.39 -18.30
C LEU A 510 -2.65 -19.44 -17.84
N ARG A 511 -2.35 -18.56 -16.90
CA ARG A 511 -3.29 -17.56 -16.36
C ARG A 511 -2.97 -16.15 -16.83
N SER A 512 -1.69 -15.85 -17.07
CA SER A 512 -1.23 -14.52 -17.45
C SER A 512 -0.15 -14.58 -18.52
N LEU A 513 -0.36 -13.88 -19.62
CA LEU A 513 0.67 -13.62 -20.63
C LEU A 513 0.86 -12.11 -20.80
N LYS A 514 2.02 -11.61 -20.40
CA LYS A 514 2.39 -10.20 -20.51
C LYS A 514 3.50 -9.98 -21.50
N MET A 515 3.37 -8.93 -22.30
CA MET A 515 4.28 -8.59 -23.39
C MET A 515 4.42 -7.08 -23.50
N SER A 516 5.64 -6.61 -23.77
CA SER A 516 5.89 -5.16 -23.92
C SER A 516 6.38 -4.75 -25.30
N ASN A 517 7.39 -5.44 -25.83
CA ASN A 517 8.24 -4.88 -26.88
C ASN A 517 8.30 -5.69 -28.18
N PHE A 518 7.62 -6.83 -28.27
CA PHE A 518 7.53 -7.64 -29.48
C PHE A 518 6.09 -8.05 -29.76
N SER A 519 5.70 -8.07 -31.04
CA SER A 519 4.39 -8.53 -31.50
C SER A 519 4.43 -10.02 -31.82
N LEU A 520 3.40 -10.76 -31.43
CA LEU A 520 3.21 -12.16 -31.82
C LEU A 520 2.23 -12.27 -32.99
N GLU A 521 2.44 -13.27 -33.84
CA GLU A 521 1.48 -13.59 -34.90
C GLU A 521 0.16 -14.09 -34.28
N PRO A 522 -1.02 -13.59 -34.70
CA PRO A 522 -2.30 -14.00 -34.14
C PRO A 522 -2.59 -15.51 -34.26
N ARG A 523 -2.16 -16.14 -35.37
CA ARG A 523 -2.31 -17.59 -35.57
C ARG A 523 -1.48 -18.39 -34.57
N LEU A 524 -0.26 -17.95 -34.29
CA LEU A 524 0.58 -18.57 -33.27
C LEU A 524 -0.05 -18.40 -31.89
N MET A 525 -0.53 -17.20 -31.55
CA MET A 525 -1.21 -16.95 -30.28
C MET A 525 -2.45 -17.83 -30.10
N GLN A 526 -3.24 -18.02 -31.16
CA GLN A 526 -4.40 -18.91 -31.14
C GLN A 526 -3.99 -20.37 -30.87
N ARG A 527 -2.90 -20.86 -31.48
CA ARG A 527 -2.38 -22.22 -31.21
C ARG A 527 -1.81 -22.37 -29.80
N VAL A 528 -1.20 -21.32 -29.25
CA VAL A 528 -0.60 -21.32 -27.91
C VAL A 528 -1.67 -21.30 -26.82
N LEU A 529 -2.74 -20.53 -27.01
CA LEU A 529 -3.75 -20.25 -25.99
C LEU A 529 -5.05 -21.05 -26.15
N SER A 530 -5.22 -21.83 -27.24
CA SER A 530 -6.47 -22.55 -27.51
C SER A 530 -6.93 -23.41 -26.34
N ASP A 531 -6.01 -24.16 -25.74
CA ASP A 531 -6.31 -25.06 -24.62
C ASP A 531 -6.59 -24.29 -23.34
N THR A 532 -5.83 -23.22 -23.09
CA THR A 532 -6.00 -22.31 -21.97
C THR A 532 -7.38 -21.64 -21.97
N VAL A 533 -7.82 -21.22 -23.16
CA VAL A 533 -9.10 -20.56 -23.41
C VAL A 533 -10.23 -21.57 -23.28
N ALA A 534 -10.09 -22.78 -23.84
CA ALA A 534 -11.05 -23.85 -23.65
C ALA A 534 -11.26 -24.21 -22.16
N ARG A 535 -10.19 -24.14 -21.36
CA ARG A 535 -10.23 -24.39 -19.90
C ARG A 535 -10.65 -23.19 -19.05
N ARG A 536 -10.88 -22.01 -19.66
CA ARG A 536 -11.22 -20.76 -18.96
C ARG A 536 -10.20 -20.33 -17.89
N ASN A 537 -8.92 -20.66 -18.09
CA ASN A 537 -7.85 -20.34 -17.15
C ASN A 537 -7.23 -18.95 -17.38
N LEU A 538 -7.43 -18.35 -18.57
CA LEU A 538 -6.78 -17.11 -18.94
C LEU A 538 -7.43 -15.91 -18.24
N HIS A 539 -6.64 -15.17 -17.46
CA HIS A 539 -7.09 -13.98 -16.71
C HIS A 539 -6.44 -12.68 -17.19
N SER A 540 -5.21 -12.73 -17.70
CA SER A 540 -4.45 -11.56 -18.15
C SER A 540 -3.79 -11.79 -19.50
N LEU A 541 -3.97 -10.87 -20.45
CA LEU A 541 -3.35 -10.93 -21.77
C LEU A 541 -2.95 -9.54 -22.27
N ASP A 542 -1.69 -9.39 -22.69
CA ASP A 542 -1.20 -8.16 -23.32
C ASP A 542 -1.09 -8.33 -24.85
N PHE A 543 -1.43 -7.27 -25.58
CA PHE A 543 -1.34 -7.16 -27.03
C PHE A 543 -0.30 -6.09 -27.37
N VAL A 544 0.68 -6.45 -28.19
CA VAL A 544 1.67 -5.54 -28.75
C VAL A 544 1.46 -5.54 -30.26
N PHE A 545 1.04 -4.40 -30.80
CA PHE A 545 0.67 -4.30 -32.20
C PHE A 545 1.93 -4.20 -33.08
N PRO A 546 1.90 -4.80 -34.29
CA PRO A 546 3.02 -4.70 -35.23
C PRO A 546 3.19 -3.26 -35.71
N LEU A 547 4.43 -2.89 -36.05
CA LEU A 547 4.72 -1.57 -36.64
C LEU A 547 4.02 -1.41 -38.00
N GLU A 548 3.44 -0.23 -38.22
CA GLU A 548 2.91 0.18 -39.51
C GLU A 548 4.05 0.71 -40.39
N ASN A 549 4.04 0.37 -41.68
CA ASN A 549 4.97 0.96 -42.65
C ASN A 549 4.39 2.32 -43.09
N ASN A 550 5.25 3.25 -43.52
CA ASN A 550 4.83 4.57 -43.99
C ASN A 550 3.87 4.55 -45.20
N MET A 551 3.73 3.41 -45.88
CA MET A 551 2.84 3.22 -47.02
C MET A 551 1.44 2.72 -46.63
N ASP A 552 1.23 2.33 -45.38
CA ASP A 552 -0.06 1.80 -44.91
C ASP A 552 -1.03 2.92 -44.52
N GLN A 553 -2.32 2.68 -44.73
CA GLN A 553 -3.36 3.55 -44.19
C GLN A 553 -3.34 3.48 -42.66
N ARG A 554 -3.11 4.63 -42.00
CA ARG A 554 -2.93 4.79 -40.55
C ARG A 554 -4.01 4.02 -39.76
N GLY A 555 -3.58 3.08 -38.92
CA GLY A 555 -4.42 2.30 -38.02
C GLY A 555 -5.19 1.11 -38.64
N ARG A 556 -5.18 0.94 -39.97
CA ARG A 556 -5.86 -0.19 -40.63
C ARG A 556 -5.24 -1.53 -40.23
N LYS A 557 -3.92 -1.61 -40.17
CA LYS A 557 -3.20 -2.82 -39.73
C LYS A 557 -3.53 -3.17 -38.29
N CYS A 558 -3.67 -2.16 -37.41
CA CYS A 558 -4.07 -2.38 -36.03
C CYS A 558 -5.50 -2.96 -35.92
N ILE A 559 -6.44 -2.47 -36.74
CA ILE A 559 -7.81 -3.01 -36.80
C ILE A 559 -7.80 -4.45 -37.31
N GLU A 560 -7.12 -4.72 -38.43
CA GLU A 560 -7.00 -6.08 -38.99
C GLU A 560 -6.30 -7.05 -38.03
N TYR A 561 -5.33 -6.55 -37.24
CA TYR A 561 -4.67 -7.33 -36.20
C TYR A 561 -5.64 -7.69 -35.07
N LEU A 562 -6.45 -6.74 -34.59
CA LEU A 562 -7.41 -6.95 -33.52
C LEU A 562 -8.54 -7.90 -33.91
N VAL A 563 -9.06 -7.80 -35.15
CA VAL A 563 -10.11 -8.68 -35.68
C VAL A 563 -9.66 -10.16 -35.68
N LYS A 564 -8.37 -10.42 -35.90
CA LYS A 564 -7.83 -11.79 -35.83
C LYS A 564 -7.89 -12.40 -34.42
N TYR A 565 -8.23 -11.63 -33.40
CA TYR A 565 -8.47 -12.08 -32.03
C TYR A 565 -9.96 -12.22 -31.67
N ASP A 566 -10.86 -12.24 -32.65
CA ASP A 566 -12.30 -12.40 -32.37
C ASP A 566 -12.63 -13.72 -31.64
N TRP A 567 -11.78 -14.75 -31.78
CA TRP A 567 -11.95 -16.05 -31.14
C TRP A 567 -11.84 -16.04 -29.60
N ILE A 568 -11.34 -14.95 -28.98
CA ILE A 568 -11.34 -14.77 -27.51
C ILE A 568 -12.46 -13.90 -26.98
N ARG A 569 -13.30 -13.31 -27.84
CA ARG A 569 -14.42 -12.47 -27.39
C ARG A 569 -15.38 -13.26 -26.51
N GLY A 570 -15.96 -12.62 -25.51
CA GLY A 570 -16.94 -13.25 -24.61
C GLY A 570 -16.32 -14.05 -23.45
N LEU A 571 -14.98 -14.09 -23.30
CA LEU A 571 -14.35 -14.83 -22.21
C LEU A 571 -14.66 -14.21 -20.85
N ASP A 572 -15.36 -14.97 -20.02
CA ASP A 572 -15.74 -14.61 -18.65
C ASP A 572 -14.56 -14.72 -17.65
N SER A 573 -13.51 -15.46 -17.98
CA SER A 573 -12.31 -15.61 -17.15
C SER A 573 -11.39 -14.40 -17.20
N MET A 574 -11.44 -13.58 -18.26
CA MET A 574 -10.57 -12.42 -18.45
C MET A 574 -10.84 -11.34 -17.39
N ARG A 575 -9.76 -10.81 -16.80
CA ARG A 575 -9.79 -9.75 -15.78
C ARG A 575 -8.93 -8.56 -16.18
N HIS A 576 -7.85 -8.79 -16.93
CA HIS A 576 -6.87 -7.77 -17.24
C HIS A 576 -6.41 -7.83 -18.69
N MET A 577 -6.27 -6.67 -19.34
CA MET A 577 -5.67 -6.59 -20.68
C MET A 577 -4.70 -5.44 -20.81
N GLY A 578 -3.64 -5.63 -21.57
CA GLY A 578 -2.71 -4.57 -21.97
C GLY A 578 -2.75 -4.36 -23.48
N PHE A 579 -2.70 -3.12 -23.94
CA PHE A 579 -2.58 -2.78 -25.36
C PHE A 579 -1.42 -1.83 -25.53
N LYS A 580 -0.46 -2.19 -26.38
CA LYS A 580 0.75 -1.41 -26.63
C LYS A 580 1.01 -1.18 -28.11
N ARG A 581 1.61 -0.05 -28.46
CA ARG A 581 2.08 0.28 -29.84
C ARG A 581 0.96 0.29 -30.89
N PHE A 582 -0.26 0.64 -30.50
CA PHE A 582 -1.44 0.63 -31.37
C PHE A 582 -1.74 2.01 -31.97
N VAL A 583 -2.39 2.03 -33.13
CA VAL A 583 -2.98 3.24 -33.72
C VAL A 583 -4.42 2.93 -34.09
N PHE A 584 -5.36 3.69 -33.53
CA PHE A 584 -6.76 3.65 -33.96
C PHE A 584 -7.13 5.07 -34.39
N PRO A 585 -7.52 5.28 -35.65
CA PRO A 585 -7.83 6.61 -36.15
C PRO A 585 -9.05 7.18 -35.44
N GLU A 586 -9.04 8.49 -35.17
CA GLU A 586 -10.18 9.23 -34.62
C GLU A 586 -11.43 9.15 -35.52
N VAL A 587 -11.20 8.93 -36.82
CA VAL A 587 -12.18 8.97 -37.91
C VAL A 587 -12.68 7.56 -38.26
N SER A 588 -13.16 6.82 -37.27
CA SER A 588 -14.17 5.80 -37.56
C SER A 588 -15.51 6.53 -37.67
N LEU A 589 -15.99 6.76 -38.90
CA LEU A 589 -17.15 7.59 -39.27
C LEU A 589 -18.52 7.13 -38.71
N ARG A 590 -18.55 6.18 -37.77
CA ARG A 590 -19.77 5.66 -37.13
C ARG A 590 -19.50 5.36 -35.65
N GLU A 591 -20.48 5.66 -34.79
CA GLU A 591 -20.46 5.22 -33.39
C GLU A 591 -20.34 3.68 -33.26
N GLU A 592 -20.72 2.96 -34.32
CA GLU A 592 -20.65 1.50 -34.47
C GLU A 592 -19.23 0.94 -34.73
N ASP A 593 -18.29 1.76 -35.19
CA ASP A 593 -16.93 1.31 -35.59
C ASP A 593 -15.88 1.60 -34.50
N ALA A 594 -16.13 1.10 -33.29
CA ALA A 594 -15.27 1.26 -32.13
C ALA A 594 -14.42 -0.02 -31.92
N PRO A 595 -13.32 -0.23 -32.66
CA PRO A 595 -12.65 -1.54 -32.68
C PRO A 595 -12.12 -1.93 -31.30
N LEU A 596 -11.47 -1.00 -30.59
CA LEU A 596 -10.90 -1.27 -29.27
C LEU A 596 -11.99 -1.34 -28.19
N SER A 597 -12.85 -0.34 -28.07
CA SER A 597 -13.88 -0.32 -27.02
C SER A 597 -14.93 -1.41 -27.22
N GLY A 598 -15.35 -1.69 -28.45
CA GLY A 598 -16.24 -2.81 -28.78
C GLY A 598 -15.59 -4.17 -28.54
N PHE A 599 -14.27 -4.29 -28.70
CA PHE A 599 -13.52 -5.47 -28.27
C PHE A 599 -13.53 -5.62 -26.74
N LEU A 600 -13.16 -4.57 -26.01
CA LEU A 600 -13.14 -4.55 -24.55
C LEU A 600 -14.54 -4.80 -23.93
N ALA A 601 -15.59 -4.25 -24.53
CA ALA A 601 -16.98 -4.42 -24.09
C ALA A 601 -17.47 -5.87 -24.19
N SER A 602 -16.85 -6.71 -25.03
CA SER A 602 -17.21 -8.11 -25.17
C SER A 602 -16.85 -8.99 -23.96
N PHE A 603 -16.07 -8.47 -23.01
CA PHE A 603 -15.59 -9.23 -21.85
C PHE A 603 -16.37 -8.83 -20.58
N PRO A 604 -17.22 -9.72 -20.03
CA PRO A 604 -18.17 -9.34 -18.97
C PRO A 604 -17.50 -9.00 -17.64
N ASN A 605 -16.35 -9.61 -17.34
CA ASN A 605 -15.66 -9.51 -16.05
C ASN A 605 -14.33 -8.74 -16.13
N LEU A 606 -14.12 -7.96 -17.19
CA LEU A 606 -12.89 -7.20 -17.37
C LEU A 606 -12.79 -6.07 -16.33
N GLU A 607 -11.75 -6.11 -15.50
CA GLU A 607 -11.60 -5.18 -14.37
C GLU A 607 -10.62 -4.05 -14.64
N SER A 608 -9.51 -4.36 -15.35
CA SER A 608 -8.49 -3.36 -15.61
C SER A 608 -7.90 -3.43 -17.01
N VAL A 609 -7.62 -2.27 -17.60
CA VAL A 609 -6.91 -2.17 -18.88
C VAL A 609 -5.66 -1.30 -18.74
N TYR A 610 -4.57 -1.71 -19.37
CA TYR A 610 -3.35 -0.94 -19.54
C TYR A 610 -3.26 -0.47 -21.00
N LEU A 611 -3.11 0.83 -21.21
CA LEU A 611 -3.02 1.45 -22.54
C LEU A 611 -1.70 2.22 -22.65
N ASP A 612 -0.90 1.89 -23.66
CA ASP A 612 0.35 2.59 -23.94
C ASP A 612 0.67 2.64 -25.43
N SER A 613 0.54 3.81 -26.06
CA SER A 613 0.97 3.99 -27.45
C SER A 613 1.71 5.30 -27.65
N GLU A 614 2.89 5.21 -28.26
CA GLU A 614 3.71 6.36 -28.66
C GLU A 614 3.26 7.00 -29.97
N PHE A 615 2.37 6.35 -30.71
CA PHE A 615 1.95 6.77 -32.06
C PHE A 615 0.68 7.63 -32.08
N LEU A 616 0.10 7.92 -30.91
CA LEU A 616 -1.08 8.75 -30.73
C LEU A 616 -0.69 10.07 -30.11
N THR A 617 -1.31 11.15 -30.57
CA THR A 617 -1.26 12.45 -29.88
C THR A 617 -2.02 12.37 -28.56
N GLU A 618 -1.74 13.29 -27.64
CA GLU A 618 -2.46 13.31 -26.35
C GLU A 618 -3.97 13.49 -26.51
N ASP A 619 -4.42 14.28 -27.48
CA ASP A 619 -5.84 14.54 -27.71
C ASP A 619 -6.55 13.29 -28.27
N GLU A 620 -5.94 12.60 -29.25
CA GLU A 620 -6.40 11.29 -29.74
C GLU A 620 -6.49 10.28 -28.59
N PHE A 621 -5.51 10.29 -27.68
CA PHE A 621 -5.46 9.36 -26.55
C PHE A 621 -6.53 9.68 -25.48
N VAL A 622 -6.79 10.95 -25.20
CA VAL A 622 -7.88 11.40 -24.32
C VAL A 622 -9.24 11.00 -24.88
N SER A 623 -9.44 11.20 -26.19
CA SER A 623 -10.66 10.80 -26.91
C SER A 623 -10.89 9.29 -26.81
N LEU A 624 -9.84 8.50 -27.05
CA LEU A 624 -9.87 7.03 -26.92
C LEU A 624 -10.23 6.58 -25.50
N ILE A 625 -9.55 7.12 -24.47
CA ILE A 625 -9.83 6.75 -23.08
C ILE A 625 -11.27 7.09 -22.71
N THR A 626 -11.75 8.27 -23.11
CA THR A 626 -13.13 8.70 -22.86
C THR A 626 -14.13 7.75 -23.49
N ARG A 627 -13.87 7.30 -24.73
CA ARG A 627 -14.71 6.31 -25.40
C ARG A 627 -14.70 4.96 -24.68
N VAL A 628 -13.53 4.49 -24.24
CA VAL A 628 -13.41 3.26 -23.43
C VAL A 628 -14.20 3.37 -22.13
N MET A 629 -14.13 4.48 -21.41
CA MET A 629 -14.91 4.69 -20.17
C MET A 629 -16.43 4.69 -20.43
N ARG A 630 -16.87 5.24 -21.56
CA ARG A 630 -18.29 5.33 -21.92
C ARG A 630 -18.89 3.98 -22.34
N GLU A 631 -18.13 3.19 -23.09
CA GLU A 631 -18.63 1.98 -23.78
C GLU A 631 -18.32 0.68 -23.03
N THR A 632 -17.61 0.74 -21.88
CA THR A 632 -17.22 -0.46 -21.12
C THR A 632 -17.56 -0.34 -19.63
N ARG A 633 -17.44 -1.45 -18.90
CA ARG A 633 -17.66 -1.53 -17.43
C ARG A 633 -16.37 -1.64 -16.63
N ILE A 634 -15.24 -1.18 -17.20
CA ILE A 634 -13.91 -1.33 -16.61
C ILE A 634 -13.78 -0.50 -15.34
N LYS A 635 -13.17 -1.06 -14.29
CA LYS A 635 -12.97 -0.38 -13.00
C LYS A 635 -11.70 0.46 -12.95
N THR A 636 -10.62 0.03 -13.62
CA THR A 636 -9.30 0.68 -13.57
C THR A 636 -8.64 0.80 -14.94
N ILE A 637 -8.14 1.99 -15.27
CA ILE A 637 -7.35 2.22 -16.49
C ILE A 637 -5.94 2.70 -16.08
N TYR A 638 -4.92 2.02 -16.59
CA TYR A 638 -3.51 2.40 -16.43
C TYR A 638 -2.99 3.01 -17.74
N GLN A 639 -2.31 4.16 -17.66
CA GLN A 639 -1.75 4.82 -18.83
C GLN A 639 -0.53 5.69 -18.46
N LEU A 640 0.38 5.91 -19.41
CA LEU A 640 1.58 6.73 -19.19
C LEU A 640 1.69 7.97 -20.11
N ARG A 641 0.82 8.13 -21.09
CA ARG A 641 0.96 9.11 -22.19
C ARG A 641 0.41 10.49 -21.86
N VAL A 642 -0.79 10.55 -21.28
CA VAL A 642 -1.45 11.81 -20.91
C VAL A 642 -0.88 12.29 -19.58
N HIS A 643 -0.40 13.53 -19.55
CA HIS A 643 0.23 14.14 -18.40
C HIS A 643 -0.30 15.57 -18.15
N GLY A 644 0.15 16.19 -17.05
CA GLY A 644 -0.19 17.59 -16.71
C GLY A 644 -1.69 17.85 -16.54
N ALA A 645 -2.13 19.05 -16.95
CA ALA A 645 -3.50 19.53 -16.78
C ALA A 645 -4.55 18.64 -17.48
N ARG A 646 -4.20 18.04 -18.63
CA ARG A 646 -5.07 17.10 -19.35
C ARG A 646 -5.32 15.82 -18.56
N MET A 647 -4.30 15.30 -17.86
CA MET A 647 -4.45 14.14 -16.99
C MET A 647 -5.38 14.44 -15.81
N ASP A 648 -5.30 15.65 -15.25
CA ASP A 648 -6.19 16.06 -14.16
C ASP A 648 -7.64 16.20 -14.62
N HIS A 649 -7.86 16.74 -15.82
CA HIS A 649 -9.19 16.75 -16.45
C HIS A 649 -9.72 15.34 -16.68
N LEU A 650 -8.89 14.45 -17.24
CA LEU A 650 -9.27 13.06 -17.51
C LEU A 650 -9.54 12.27 -16.22
N LYS A 651 -8.84 12.55 -15.11
CA LYS A 651 -9.14 11.98 -13.78
C LYS A 651 -10.48 12.47 -13.23
N MET A 652 -10.84 13.73 -13.46
CA MET A 652 -12.17 14.23 -13.06
C MET A 652 -13.27 13.54 -13.85
N LEU A 653 -13.08 13.40 -15.17
CA LEU A 653 -13.99 12.67 -16.05
C LEU A 653 -14.09 11.19 -15.67
N SER A 654 -12.97 10.54 -15.34
CA SER A 654 -13.00 9.13 -14.93
C SER A 654 -13.84 8.89 -13.68
N ARG A 655 -13.83 9.84 -12.74
CA ARG A 655 -14.66 9.78 -11.51
C ARG A 655 -16.15 9.83 -11.82
N SER A 656 -16.60 10.59 -12.83
CA SER A 656 -18.03 10.61 -13.21
C SER A 656 -18.50 9.27 -13.80
N TYR A 657 -17.59 8.50 -14.41
CA TYR A 657 -17.85 7.15 -14.90
C TYR A 657 -17.55 6.04 -13.87
N GLY A 658 -17.15 6.39 -12.64
CA GLY A 658 -16.78 5.41 -11.60
C GLY A 658 -15.48 4.64 -11.89
N VAL A 659 -14.63 5.14 -12.80
CA VAL A 659 -13.37 4.50 -13.21
C VAL A 659 -12.18 5.12 -12.50
N LYS A 660 -11.30 4.28 -11.96
CA LYS A 660 -10.01 4.69 -11.40
C LYS A 660 -8.96 4.82 -12.49
N LEU A 661 -8.52 6.04 -12.78
CA LEU A 661 -7.45 6.31 -13.74
C LEU A 661 -6.09 6.44 -13.01
N CYS A 662 -5.14 5.60 -13.39
CA CYS A 662 -3.79 5.53 -12.81
C CYS A 662 -2.75 5.99 -13.83
N TRP A 663 -1.91 6.95 -13.45
CA TRP A 663 -0.71 7.31 -14.21
C TRP A 663 0.49 6.52 -13.69
N ASP A 664 0.52 5.23 -14.05
CA ASP A 664 1.62 4.33 -13.71
C ASP A 664 1.51 3.05 -14.57
N ASN A 665 2.59 2.30 -14.66
CA ASN A 665 2.54 0.92 -15.11
C ASN A 665 1.72 0.08 -14.13
N LYS A 666 1.06 -0.97 -14.64
CA LYS A 666 0.43 -1.95 -13.75
C LYS A 666 1.51 -2.55 -12.83
N PRO A 667 1.37 -2.50 -11.51
CA PRO A 667 2.39 -2.98 -10.59
C PRO A 667 2.65 -4.47 -10.84
N ARG A 668 3.92 -4.83 -11.04
CA ARG A 668 4.37 -6.21 -11.20
C ARG A 668 4.79 -6.75 -9.83
N VAL A 669 3.86 -7.39 -9.12
CA VAL A 669 4.13 -7.99 -7.82
C VAL A 669 5.10 -9.16 -7.99
N TRP A 670 6.16 -9.21 -7.18
CA TRP A 670 7.15 -10.27 -7.16
C TRP A 670 7.56 -10.63 -5.72
N PRO A 671 7.69 -11.93 -5.36
CA PRO A 671 7.26 -13.09 -6.14
C PRO A 671 5.75 -13.04 -6.42
N GLN A 672 5.30 -13.66 -7.51
CA GLN A 672 3.87 -13.69 -7.80
C GLN A 672 3.15 -14.55 -6.77
N THR A 673 2.05 -14.03 -6.25
CA THR A 673 1.15 -14.78 -5.38
C THR A 673 0.45 -15.84 -6.20
N MET A 674 0.78 -17.09 -5.94
CA MET A 674 0.12 -18.25 -6.54
C MET A 674 -1.14 -18.50 -5.72
N GLU A 675 -2.22 -17.77 -6.00
CA GLU A 675 -3.54 -18.19 -5.54
C GLU A 675 -3.84 -19.52 -6.24
N ASP A 676 -4.16 -20.58 -5.51
CA ASP A 676 -4.54 -21.86 -6.10
C ASP A 676 -5.95 -21.80 -6.71
#